data_AF-A0A1W1XGV9-F1
#
_entry.id   AF-A0A1W1XGV9-F1
#
_cell.length_a   1.000
_cell.length_b   1.000
_cell.length_c   1.000
_cell.angle_alpha   90.00
_cell.angle_beta   90.00
_cell.angle_gamma   90.00
#
_symmetry.space_group_name_H-M   'P 1'
#
loop_
_entity.id
_entity.type
_entity.pdbx_description
1 polymer ?
#
loop_
_entity_poly.entity_id
_entity_poly.type
_entity_poly.pdbx_seq_one_letter_code
_entity_poly.pdbx_strand_id
1 'polypeptide(L)'
;MDFKELIKSDREKSDKFKFEGTFLQYLDIVKEKPIVAELAHKRMYDLIIKNGFEVLKPEENQRIRKIYGNDVIKRYNFFKEDFFGIDKVIMKIVNYFYSAAMRGEESRQVLYLVGPVGAGKSSLVEALKKALECAEPIYYLKGCPMHEEPLHLIPKHLRQKFSEELGVEIEGDLCPICKHRLTHDYNGEYEKFMVETTSFSIRSRKGIGVVPPVDPNNQDTSILTGSVDISKMDMYPEDDPRIFSLNGAFNVGNRGMVEFIEVFKNDVEYLHTIITATQEKSIPSPGKGSMIYYDGIILAHSNESEWNRFKSDHTNEAILDRIVKVEVPYCMELNEEVKIYKKILNKSNFKAHIAPHTIETAAKFAILTRLKPSNKVDPLTKLKIYNGEEIVEKGTTKKIDIIELKEEAGLDEGMTGISTRFIIKAIDNALSVSEFHCINPLSIMESIIKSVKDLDIAEDEKKRYLGFIQDTIRKEYNSILEKEVTKAFINSFREQAESLFNNYLDNAEAFVNKTKLKDKSTGEELNPDEKFMRSIEEQIVISENSAKGFRSDVTSYMFYVVRKGGKIDYTSYEPLKEAIEKKLTNSVKDISRIITKSRIRDKEQDQKYNSMVMQMEENGYCDHCCDVILKYAANNLWRD
;
A
#
# COMPACT_ATOMS: atom_id res chain seq x y z
N MET A 1 27.99 14.73 -11.08
CA MET A 1 28.31 13.37 -10.59
C MET A 1 29.35 12.79 -11.53
N ASP A 2 30.56 12.52 -11.05
CA ASP A 2 31.57 11.82 -11.84
C ASP A 2 31.33 10.31 -11.72
N PHE A 3 30.95 9.67 -12.82
CA PHE A 3 30.72 8.22 -12.86
C PHE A 3 31.97 7.42 -12.49
N LYS A 4 33.17 7.98 -12.71
CA LYS A 4 34.44 7.32 -12.39
C LYS A 4 34.64 7.21 -10.88
N GLU A 5 34.33 8.26 -10.13
CA GLU A 5 34.38 8.25 -8.65
C GLU A 5 33.35 7.28 -8.07
N LEU A 6 32.15 7.22 -8.65
CA LEU A 6 31.10 6.31 -8.21
C LEU A 6 31.51 4.84 -8.38
N ILE A 7 32.06 4.47 -9.55
CA ILE A 7 32.58 3.13 -9.83
C ILE A 7 33.76 2.78 -8.91
N LYS A 8 34.66 3.74 -8.67
CA LYS A 8 35.80 3.53 -7.78
C LYS A 8 35.34 3.29 -6.34
N SER A 9 34.38 4.08 -5.85
CA SER A 9 33.79 3.89 -4.53
C SER A 9 33.07 2.56 -4.39
N ASP A 10 32.38 2.09 -5.43
CA ASP A 10 31.71 0.78 -5.44
C ASP A 10 32.72 -0.38 -5.34
N ARG A 11 33.81 -0.34 -6.13
CA ARG A 11 34.89 -1.35 -6.05
C ARG A 11 35.55 -1.37 -4.67
N GLU A 12 35.90 -0.20 -4.13
CA GLU A 12 36.50 -0.09 -2.80
C GLU A 12 35.57 -0.60 -1.70
N LYS A 13 34.24 -0.41 -1.83
CA LYS A 13 33.26 -1.01 -0.93
C LYS A 13 33.18 -2.52 -1.10
N SER A 14 33.19 -3.04 -2.32
CA SER A 14 33.13 -4.47 -2.59
C SER A 14 34.35 -5.22 -2.03
N ASP A 15 35.54 -4.64 -2.13
CA ASP A 15 36.77 -5.26 -1.61
C ASP A 15 36.85 -5.25 -0.08
N LYS A 16 36.19 -4.30 0.61
CA LYS A 16 36.12 -4.27 2.08
C LYS A 16 35.41 -5.49 2.70
N PHE A 17 34.55 -6.15 1.95
CA PHE A 17 33.77 -7.29 2.46
C PHE A 17 34.28 -8.64 1.98
N LYS A 18 35.39 -8.68 1.21
CA LYS A 18 36.00 -9.93 0.78
C LYS A 18 36.91 -10.45 1.87
N PHE A 19 36.53 -11.57 2.47
CA PHE A 19 37.38 -12.35 3.35
C PHE A 19 37.83 -13.61 2.62
N GLU A 20 39.09 -13.97 2.78
CA GLU A 20 39.64 -15.27 2.47
C GLU A 20 40.64 -15.64 3.57
N GLY A 21 40.38 -16.74 4.27
CA GLY A 21 41.16 -17.14 5.44
C GLY A 21 40.92 -18.58 5.85
N THR A 22 41.58 -19.04 6.90
CA THR A 22 41.39 -20.39 7.44
C THR A 22 40.19 -20.47 8.39
N PHE A 23 39.73 -21.69 8.67
CA PHE A 23 38.68 -21.92 9.65
C PHE A 23 39.04 -21.37 11.04
N LEU A 24 40.32 -21.41 11.44
CA LEU A 24 40.78 -20.78 12.69
C LEU A 24 40.53 -19.27 12.71
N GLN A 25 40.86 -18.56 11.62
CA GLN A 25 40.60 -17.13 11.52
C GLN A 25 39.10 -16.82 11.54
N TYR A 26 38.29 -17.68 10.95
CA TYR A 26 36.83 -17.56 11.04
C TYR A 26 36.32 -17.74 12.48
N LEU A 27 36.86 -18.69 13.25
CA LEU A 27 36.50 -18.86 14.67
C LEU A 27 36.81 -17.61 15.50
N ASP A 28 37.94 -16.95 15.25
CA ASP A 28 38.28 -15.67 15.90
C ASP A 28 37.25 -14.59 15.55
N ILE A 29 36.81 -14.51 14.29
CA ILE A 29 35.75 -13.58 13.85
C ILE A 29 34.42 -13.86 14.56
N VAL A 30 34.01 -15.14 14.67
CA VAL A 30 32.77 -15.51 15.36
C VAL A 30 32.86 -15.17 16.84
N LYS A 31 34.03 -15.38 17.47
CA LYS A 31 34.27 -15.04 18.86
C LYS A 31 34.14 -13.54 19.12
N GLU A 32 34.61 -12.69 18.20
CA GLU A 32 34.46 -11.24 18.28
C GLU A 32 33.03 -10.78 17.94
N LYS A 33 32.40 -11.40 16.94
CA LYS A 33 31.09 -11.01 16.42
C LYS A 33 30.20 -12.26 16.19
N PRO A 34 29.54 -12.78 17.26
CA PRO A 34 28.73 -14.00 17.19
C PRO A 34 27.57 -13.97 16.16
N ILE A 35 27.05 -12.78 15.85
CA ILE A 35 25.95 -12.59 14.88
C ILE A 35 26.30 -13.09 13.46
N VAL A 36 27.58 -13.27 13.15
CA VAL A 36 28.05 -13.78 11.85
C VAL A 36 27.56 -15.21 11.59
N ALA A 37 27.39 -16.01 12.66
CA ALA A 37 26.93 -17.39 12.59
C ALA A 37 25.41 -17.55 12.77
N GLU A 38 24.63 -16.47 12.61
CA GLU A 38 23.18 -16.54 12.79
C GLU A 38 22.46 -17.36 11.70
N LEU A 39 21.31 -17.93 12.06
CA LEU A 39 20.44 -18.69 11.16
C LEU A 39 19.64 -17.76 10.22
N ALA A 40 19.16 -18.32 9.11
CA ALA A 40 18.45 -17.56 8.07
C ALA A 40 17.24 -16.76 8.58
N HIS A 41 16.43 -17.34 9.48
CA HIS A 41 15.24 -16.68 10.03
C HIS A 41 15.59 -15.48 10.91
N LYS A 42 16.63 -15.63 11.75
CA LYS A 42 17.14 -14.59 12.63
C LYS A 42 17.69 -13.41 11.83
N ARG A 43 18.49 -13.72 10.80
CA ARG A 43 19.01 -12.73 9.84
C ARG A 43 17.89 -11.92 9.19
N MET A 44 16.85 -12.58 8.67
CA MET A 44 15.73 -11.88 8.06
C MET A 44 14.98 -10.99 9.05
N TYR A 45 14.73 -11.49 10.27
CA TYR A 45 14.09 -10.70 11.33
C TYR A 45 14.90 -9.42 11.63
N ASP A 46 16.21 -9.56 11.84
CA ASP A 46 17.08 -8.44 12.18
C ASP A 46 17.18 -7.44 11.02
N LEU A 47 17.19 -7.90 9.76
CA LEU A 47 17.12 -7.03 8.58
C LEU A 47 15.84 -6.20 8.52
N ILE A 48 14.68 -6.79 8.84
CA ILE A 48 13.39 -6.09 8.85
C ILE A 48 13.35 -5.04 9.97
N ILE A 49 13.86 -5.38 11.16
CA ILE A 49 13.80 -4.51 12.35
C ILE A 49 14.90 -3.45 12.35
N LYS A 50 15.97 -3.59 11.56
CA LYS A 50 17.12 -2.68 11.51
C LYS A 50 16.74 -1.20 11.41
N ASN A 51 15.72 -0.88 10.62
CA ASN A 51 15.25 0.51 10.41
C ASN A 51 14.21 0.97 11.44
N GLY A 52 13.86 0.13 12.41
CA GLY A 52 12.85 0.39 13.43
C GLY A 52 11.40 0.28 12.93
N PHE A 53 10.47 0.59 13.83
CA PHE A 53 9.04 0.66 13.55
C PHE A 53 8.39 1.82 14.30
N GLU A 54 7.30 2.31 13.74
CA GLU A 54 6.45 3.33 14.33
C GLU A 54 5.24 2.66 14.98
N VAL A 55 4.95 2.99 16.24
CA VAL A 55 3.74 2.51 16.93
C VAL A 55 2.62 3.50 16.66
N LEU A 56 1.63 3.06 15.90
CA LEU A 56 0.43 3.82 15.63
C LEU A 56 -0.48 3.75 16.85
N LYS A 57 -0.41 4.77 17.73
CA LYS A 57 -1.23 4.84 18.92
C LYS A 57 -2.64 5.34 18.58
N PRO A 58 -3.71 4.56 18.87
CA PRO A 58 -5.08 5.01 18.68
C PRO A 58 -5.43 6.29 19.45
N GLU A 59 -4.78 6.51 20.60
CA GLU A 59 -5.01 7.70 21.45
C GLU A 59 -4.58 9.01 20.78
N GLU A 60 -3.52 8.97 19.97
CA GLU A 60 -2.92 10.13 19.34
C GLU A 60 -3.52 10.43 17.95
N ASN A 61 -4.16 9.43 17.32
CA ASN A 61 -4.72 9.57 15.97
C ASN A 61 -6.14 9.00 15.87
N GLN A 62 -7.12 9.91 15.77
CA GLN A 62 -8.54 9.55 15.68
C GLN A 62 -8.87 8.65 14.48
N ARG A 63 -8.20 8.83 13.33
CA ARG A 63 -8.42 7.97 12.15
C ARG A 63 -7.97 6.54 12.44
N ILE A 64 -6.82 6.38 13.08
CA ILE A 64 -6.27 5.06 13.44
C ILE A 64 -7.19 4.37 14.44
N ARG A 65 -7.67 5.08 15.46
CA ARG A 65 -8.64 4.55 16.42
C ARG A 65 -9.93 4.08 15.76
N LYS A 66 -10.40 4.79 14.74
CA LYS A 66 -11.61 4.40 13.99
C LYS A 66 -11.41 3.16 13.13
N ILE A 67 -10.22 2.94 12.58
CA ILE A 67 -9.94 1.82 11.67
C ILE A 67 -9.55 0.54 12.45
N TYR A 68 -8.75 0.73 13.51
CA TYR A 68 -8.09 -0.34 14.26
C TYR A 68 -8.64 -0.53 15.68
N GLY A 69 -9.57 0.31 16.13
CA GLY A 69 -10.11 0.25 17.49
C GLY A 69 -9.02 0.55 18.52
N ASN A 70 -8.87 -0.35 19.49
CA ASN A 70 -7.84 -0.27 20.53
C ASN A 70 -6.59 -1.11 20.19
N ASP A 71 -6.52 -1.71 19.00
CA ASP A 71 -5.37 -2.51 18.60
C ASP A 71 -4.11 -1.64 18.45
N VAL A 72 -2.99 -2.12 19.00
CA VAL A 72 -1.69 -1.48 18.81
C VAL A 72 -1.10 -1.94 17.48
N ILE A 73 -1.05 -1.05 16.50
CA ILE A 73 -0.48 -1.34 15.18
C ILE A 73 0.97 -0.88 15.10
N LYS A 74 1.86 -1.78 14.70
CA LYS A 74 3.27 -1.48 14.42
C LYS A 74 3.47 -1.34 12.92
N ARG A 75 3.84 -0.14 12.48
CA ARG A 75 4.21 0.14 11.09
C ARG A 75 5.72 0.06 10.94
N TYR A 76 6.20 -0.99 10.26
CA TYR A 76 7.63 -1.25 10.09
C TYR A 76 8.21 -0.39 8.97
N ASN A 77 9.29 0.34 9.27
CA ASN A 77 9.89 1.30 8.32
C ASN A 77 10.41 0.62 7.04
N PHE A 78 10.82 -0.66 7.13
CA PHE A 78 11.22 -1.47 5.99
C PHE A 78 10.11 -1.59 4.91
N PHE A 79 8.84 -1.68 5.32
CA PHE A 79 7.71 -1.89 4.40
C PHE A 79 6.91 -0.60 4.10
N LYS A 80 7.10 0.46 4.90
CA LYS A 80 6.23 1.65 4.95
C LYS A 80 6.06 2.38 3.61
N GLU A 81 7.11 2.46 2.81
CA GLU A 81 7.08 3.16 1.51
C GLU A 81 6.54 2.28 0.37
N ASP A 82 6.52 0.96 0.58
CA ASP A 82 6.21 0.01 -0.46
C ASP A 82 4.81 -0.60 -0.34
N PHE A 83 4.28 -0.72 0.88
CA PHE A 83 3.03 -1.42 1.17
C PHE A 83 2.08 -0.53 1.96
N PHE A 84 0.83 -0.46 1.51
CA PHE A 84 -0.19 0.43 2.07
C PHE A 84 -1.45 -0.37 2.42
N GLY A 85 -2.04 -0.09 3.59
CA GLY A 85 -3.30 -0.70 4.04
C GLY A 85 -3.21 -2.18 4.46
N ILE A 86 -2.00 -2.74 4.60
CA ILE A 86 -1.77 -4.14 5.01
C ILE A 86 -0.92 -4.28 6.28
N ASP A 87 -0.91 -3.25 7.14
CA ASP A 87 -0.07 -3.21 8.36
C ASP A 87 -0.29 -4.45 9.27
N LYS A 88 -1.55 -4.90 9.43
CA LYS A 88 -1.87 -6.13 10.20
C LYS A 88 -1.25 -7.40 9.58
N VAL A 89 -1.21 -7.48 8.26
CA VAL A 89 -0.61 -8.62 7.53
C VAL A 89 0.90 -8.61 7.74
N ILE A 90 1.54 -7.44 7.61
CA ILE A 90 2.96 -7.27 7.86
C ILE A 90 3.30 -7.63 9.30
N MET A 91 2.50 -7.22 10.29
CA MET A 91 2.70 -7.61 11.69
C MET A 91 2.68 -9.14 11.88
N LYS A 92 1.78 -9.87 11.20
CA LYS A 92 1.77 -11.35 11.25
C LYS A 92 3.07 -11.95 10.68
N ILE A 93 3.54 -11.42 9.55
CA ILE A 93 4.81 -11.86 8.92
C ILE A 93 5.99 -11.59 9.85
N VAL A 94 6.07 -10.39 10.45
CA VAL A 94 7.16 -10.05 11.38
C VAL A 94 7.08 -10.88 12.66
N ASN A 95 5.89 -11.17 13.16
CA ASN A 95 5.72 -12.06 14.32
C ASN A 95 6.19 -13.48 14.01
N TYR A 96 5.91 -14.01 12.81
CA TYR A 96 6.46 -15.29 12.36
C TYR A 96 8.00 -15.28 12.41
N PHE A 97 8.64 -14.25 11.84
CA PHE A 97 10.10 -14.14 11.88
C PHE A 97 10.64 -13.93 13.30
N TYR A 98 9.92 -13.22 14.16
CA TYR A 98 10.30 -13.06 15.57
C TYR A 98 10.27 -14.40 16.31
N SER A 99 9.18 -15.15 16.21
CA SER A 99 9.09 -16.48 16.84
C SER A 99 10.17 -17.42 16.29
N ALA A 100 10.38 -17.43 14.97
CA ALA A 100 11.41 -18.24 14.33
C ALA A 100 12.83 -17.83 14.75
N ALA A 101 13.08 -16.52 14.92
CA ALA A 101 14.35 -15.98 15.43
C ALA A 101 14.63 -16.40 16.88
N MET A 102 13.57 -16.61 17.68
CA MET A 102 13.65 -17.16 19.03
C MET A 102 13.67 -18.70 19.05
N ARG A 103 13.83 -19.35 17.89
CA ARG A 103 13.79 -20.80 17.71
C ARG A 103 12.49 -21.46 18.16
N GLY A 104 11.38 -20.74 18.01
CA GLY A 104 10.04 -21.30 18.12
C GLY A 104 9.74 -22.30 17.00
N GLU A 105 8.58 -22.96 17.10
CA GLU A 105 8.10 -23.94 16.13
C GLU A 105 7.98 -23.34 14.71
N GLU A 106 7.73 -22.04 14.60
CA GLU A 106 7.63 -21.31 13.32
C GLU A 106 8.90 -21.41 12.47
N SER A 107 10.08 -21.61 13.11
CA SER A 107 11.33 -21.87 12.38
C SER A 107 11.31 -23.18 11.58
N ARG A 108 10.38 -24.08 11.91
CA ARG A 108 10.13 -25.40 11.29
C ARG A 108 8.82 -25.44 10.52
N GLN A 109 8.33 -24.29 10.08
CA GLN A 109 7.09 -24.19 9.31
C GLN A 109 7.28 -23.33 8.06
N VAL A 110 6.44 -23.57 7.06
CA VAL A 110 6.39 -22.79 5.82
C VAL A 110 5.60 -21.51 6.06
N LEU A 111 6.15 -20.35 5.70
CA LEU A 111 5.39 -19.12 5.63
C LEU A 111 4.59 -19.10 4.32
N TYR A 112 3.27 -19.20 4.41
CA TYR A 112 2.40 -19.31 3.24
C TYR A 112 1.51 -18.07 3.09
N LEU A 113 1.64 -17.38 1.96
CA LEU A 113 0.83 -16.21 1.61
C LEU A 113 -0.31 -16.60 0.67
N VAL A 114 -1.56 -16.38 1.11
CA VAL A 114 -2.76 -16.61 0.30
C VAL A 114 -3.53 -15.32 0.11
N GLY A 115 -4.17 -15.16 -1.04
CA GLY A 115 -4.95 -13.95 -1.34
C GLY A 115 -5.31 -13.87 -2.82
N PRO A 116 -6.09 -12.86 -3.22
CA PRO A 116 -6.45 -12.68 -4.61
C PRO A 116 -5.27 -12.24 -5.49
N VAL A 117 -5.48 -12.31 -6.80
CA VAL A 117 -4.48 -11.94 -7.81
C VAL A 117 -4.24 -10.43 -7.74
N GLY A 118 -2.97 -10.01 -7.62
CA GLY A 118 -2.63 -8.59 -7.54
C GLY A 118 -2.78 -7.96 -6.16
N ALA A 119 -3.01 -8.75 -5.10
CA ALA A 119 -3.00 -8.26 -3.70
C ALA A 119 -1.60 -7.93 -3.15
N GLY A 120 -0.53 -8.09 -3.95
CA GLY A 120 0.84 -7.76 -3.53
C GLY A 120 1.64 -8.89 -2.87
N LYS A 121 1.15 -10.14 -2.90
CA LYS A 121 1.87 -11.31 -2.36
C LYS A 121 3.30 -11.45 -2.90
N SER A 122 3.46 -11.54 -4.22
CA SER A 122 4.79 -11.66 -4.85
C SER A 122 5.65 -10.43 -4.61
N SER A 123 5.02 -9.24 -4.46
CA SER A 123 5.75 -8.02 -4.10
C SER A 123 6.31 -8.08 -2.68
N LEU A 124 5.58 -8.65 -1.71
CA LEU A 124 6.08 -8.90 -0.35
C LEU A 124 7.29 -9.84 -0.37
N VAL A 125 7.19 -10.95 -1.11
CA VAL A 125 8.30 -11.89 -1.26
C VAL A 125 9.53 -11.23 -1.89
N GLU A 126 9.31 -10.44 -2.93
CA GLU A 126 10.37 -9.69 -3.60
C GLU A 126 11.04 -8.67 -2.67
N ALA A 127 10.29 -8.02 -1.78
CA ALA A 127 10.85 -7.14 -0.76
C ALA A 127 11.77 -7.90 0.20
N LEU A 128 11.36 -9.10 0.66
CA LEU A 128 12.18 -9.96 1.52
C LEU A 128 13.47 -10.43 0.81
N LYS A 129 13.38 -10.83 -0.47
CA LYS A 129 14.57 -11.19 -1.26
C LYS A 129 15.55 -10.02 -1.39
N LYS A 130 15.03 -8.81 -1.66
CA LYS A 130 15.85 -7.59 -1.71
C LYS A 130 16.50 -7.27 -0.36
N ALA A 131 15.82 -7.56 0.75
CA ALA A 131 16.41 -7.45 2.08
C ALA A 131 17.67 -8.32 2.20
N LEU A 132 17.60 -9.57 1.72
CA LEU A 132 18.75 -10.48 1.71
C LEU A 132 19.85 -10.02 0.75
N GLU A 133 19.53 -9.56 -0.46
CA GLU A 133 20.54 -9.02 -1.39
C GLU A 133 21.28 -7.79 -0.84
N CYS A 134 20.63 -7.02 0.05
CA CYS A 134 21.24 -5.89 0.75
C CYS A 134 21.91 -6.26 2.09
N ALA A 135 21.87 -7.53 2.49
CA ALA A 135 22.44 -8.00 3.75
C ALA A 135 23.97 -8.02 3.72
N GLU A 136 24.59 -8.10 4.90
CA GLU A 136 26.03 -8.33 4.99
C GLU A 136 26.38 -9.70 4.37
N PRO A 137 27.53 -9.82 3.68
CA PRO A 137 27.99 -11.12 3.16
C PRO A 137 28.14 -12.17 4.26
N ILE A 138 27.84 -13.42 3.91
CA ILE A 138 28.00 -14.57 4.80
C ILE A 138 29.31 -15.28 4.53
N TYR A 139 29.89 -15.88 5.57
CA TYR A 139 31.08 -16.71 5.47
C TYR A 139 30.71 -18.13 5.12
N TYR A 140 31.43 -18.76 4.21
CA TYR A 140 31.15 -20.12 3.77
C TYR A 140 32.44 -20.88 3.46
N LEU A 141 32.35 -22.21 3.46
CA LEU A 141 33.49 -23.06 3.09
C LEU A 141 33.85 -22.89 1.61
N LYS A 142 35.10 -22.50 1.32
CA LYS A 142 35.59 -22.24 -0.04
C LYS A 142 35.35 -23.45 -0.94
N GLY A 143 34.56 -23.26 -2.01
CA GLY A 143 34.19 -24.31 -2.96
C GLY A 143 33.01 -25.20 -2.53
N CYS A 144 32.27 -24.86 -1.47
CA CYS A 144 31.00 -25.49 -1.14
C CYS A 144 29.89 -24.99 -2.09
N PRO A 145 29.18 -25.86 -2.82
CA PRO A 145 28.11 -25.43 -3.72
C PRO A 145 26.87 -24.89 -2.99
N MET A 146 26.68 -25.27 -1.72
CA MET A 146 25.55 -24.85 -0.88
C MET A 146 25.86 -23.62 -0.02
N HIS A 147 27.08 -23.08 -0.11
CA HIS A 147 27.55 -21.99 0.75
C HIS A 147 27.25 -22.23 2.24
N GLU A 148 27.54 -23.45 2.71
CA GLU A 148 27.22 -23.86 4.08
C GLU A 148 28.02 -23.10 5.15
N GLU A 149 27.53 -23.19 6.39
CA GLU A 149 28.13 -22.55 7.57
C GLU A 149 29.43 -23.25 7.98
N PRO A 150 30.58 -22.53 8.04
CA PRO A 150 31.86 -23.13 8.42
C PRO A 150 31.87 -23.85 9.78
N LEU A 151 31.04 -23.46 10.74
CA LEU A 151 30.96 -24.16 12.05
C LEU A 151 30.55 -25.64 11.92
N HIS A 152 29.96 -26.07 10.79
CA HIS A 152 29.66 -27.49 10.52
C HIS A 152 30.92 -28.39 10.50
N LEU A 153 32.10 -27.81 10.30
CA LEU A 153 33.39 -28.53 10.37
C LEU A 153 33.68 -29.09 11.78
N ILE A 154 33.09 -28.50 12.83
CA ILE A 154 33.35 -28.90 14.21
C ILE A 154 32.72 -30.28 14.46
N PRO A 155 33.52 -31.28 14.88
CA PRO A 155 33.02 -32.60 15.23
C PRO A 155 31.94 -32.55 16.33
N LYS A 156 30.90 -33.39 16.22
CA LYS A 156 29.74 -33.38 17.15
C LYS A 156 30.12 -33.40 18.63
N HIS A 157 31.18 -34.14 18.99
CA HIS A 157 31.64 -34.26 20.39
C HIS A 157 32.31 -33.00 20.96
N LEU A 158 32.75 -32.06 20.11
CA LEU A 158 33.35 -30.79 20.53
C LEU A 158 32.38 -29.61 20.49
N ARG A 159 31.25 -29.74 19.78
CA ARG A 159 30.31 -28.63 19.56
C ARG A 159 29.84 -27.97 20.84
N GLN A 160 29.57 -28.73 21.90
CA GLN A 160 29.14 -28.13 23.17
C GLN A 160 30.17 -27.13 23.71
N LYS A 161 31.45 -27.51 23.72
CA LYS A 161 32.53 -26.63 24.21
C LYS A 161 32.69 -25.39 23.33
N PHE A 162 32.67 -25.58 22.01
CA PHE A 162 32.78 -24.45 21.08
C PHE A 162 31.58 -23.52 21.16
N SER A 163 30.37 -24.05 21.32
CA SER A 163 29.17 -23.24 21.50
C SER A 163 29.25 -22.35 22.74
N GLU A 164 29.75 -22.90 23.86
CA GLU A 164 29.97 -22.16 25.11
C GLU A 164 31.05 -21.07 24.95
N GLU A 165 32.16 -21.36 24.26
CA GLU A 165 33.26 -20.41 24.07
C GLU A 165 32.96 -19.29 23.06
N LEU A 166 32.20 -19.60 22.00
CA LEU A 166 31.85 -18.67 20.92
C LEU A 166 30.56 -17.90 21.21
N GLY A 167 29.74 -18.36 22.15
CA GLY A 167 28.42 -17.77 22.44
C GLY A 167 27.41 -17.97 21.30
N VAL A 168 27.56 -19.05 20.52
CA VAL A 168 26.66 -19.42 19.41
C VAL A 168 26.22 -20.86 19.57
N GLU A 169 25.07 -21.24 19.03
CA GLU A 169 24.69 -22.65 18.96
C GLU A 169 25.05 -23.22 17.60
N ILE A 170 25.75 -24.34 17.59
CA ILE A 170 26.17 -25.04 16.37
C ILE A 170 25.16 -26.14 16.06
N GLU A 171 24.28 -25.89 15.09
CA GLU A 171 23.37 -26.90 14.51
C GLU A 171 23.83 -27.33 13.11
N GLY A 172 23.25 -28.41 12.59
CA GLY A 172 23.51 -28.91 11.24
C GLY A 172 24.70 -29.85 11.08
N ASP A 173 24.88 -30.34 9.87
CA ASP A 173 25.94 -31.29 9.51
C ASP A 173 26.63 -30.88 8.20
N LEU A 174 27.91 -31.22 8.09
CA LEU A 174 28.76 -30.89 6.94
C LEU A 174 28.22 -31.54 5.66
N CYS A 175 28.10 -30.77 4.56
CA CYS A 175 27.55 -31.32 3.32
C CYS A 175 28.43 -32.46 2.76
N PRO A 176 27.86 -33.39 1.96
CA PRO A 176 28.60 -34.56 1.46
C PRO A 176 29.88 -34.20 0.71
N ILE A 177 29.86 -33.13 -0.10
CA ILE A 177 31.01 -32.68 -0.89
C ILE A 177 32.12 -32.13 0.03
N CYS A 178 31.78 -31.28 0.99
CA CYS A 178 32.76 -30.73 1.92
C CYS A 178 33.30 -31.80 2.87
N LYS A 179 32.46 -32.77 3.27
CA LYS A 179 32.91 -33.94 4.03
C LYS A 179 33.92 -34.79 3.26
N HIS A 180 33.67 -35.04 1.97
CA HIS A 180 34.64 -35.73 1.13
C HIS A 180 35.97 -34.96 1.05
N ARG A 181 35.92 -33.64 0.82
CA ARG A 181 37.11 -32.78 0.74
C ARG A 181 37.89 -32.70 2.04
N LEU A 182 37.21 -32.63 3.18
CA LEU A 182 37.87 -32.63 4.49
C LEU A 182 38.73 -33.89 4.68
N THR A 183 38.18 -35.06 4.31
CA THR A 183 38.90 -36.33 4.46
C THR A 183 40.05 -36.48 3.46
N HIS A 184 39.88 -36.08 2.20
CA HIS A 184 40.84 -36.39 1.12
C HIS A 184 41.80 -35.24 0.79
N ASP A 185 41.33 -33.99 0.83
CA ASP A 185 42.14 -32.82 0.45
C ASP A 185 42.86 -32.24 1.67
N TYR A 186 42.22 -32.28 2.84
CA TYR A 186 42.72 -31.70 4.08
C TYR A 186 43.17 -32.75 5.12
N ASN A 187 43.15 -34.04 4.79
CA ASN A 187 43.57 -35.13 5.70
C ASN A 187 42.90 -35.11 7.09
N GLY A 188 41.66 -34.59 7.18
CA GLY A 188 40.92 -34.44 8.44
C GLY A 188 41.28 -33.20 9.28
N GLU A 189 42.24 -32.38 8.84
CA GLU A 189 42.66 -31.13 9.50
C GLU A 189 41.66 -29.99 9.18
N TYR A 190 40.53 -29.98 9.89
CA TYR A 190 39.45 -29.02 9.66
C TYR A 190 39.84 -27.57 9.99
N GLU A 191 40.87 -27.36 10.81
CA GLU A 191 41.39 -26.04 11.18
C GLU A 191 42.04 -25.30 10.00
N LYS A 192 42.53 -26.03 8.99
CA LYS A 192 43.16 -25.48 7.78
C LYS A 192 42.17 -25.23 6.64
N PHE A 193 40.91 -25.62 6.81
CA PHE A 193 39.91 -25.48 5.75
C PHE A 193 39.70 -24.00 5.40
N MET A 194 39.74 -23.66 4.11
CA MET A 194 39.60 -22.29 3.65
C MET A 194 38.14 -21.81 3.70
N VAL A 195 37.94 -20.60 4.19
CA VAL A 195 36.65 -19.89 4.32
C VAL A 195 36.70 -18.61 3.48
N GLU A 196 35.60 -18.33 2.78
CA GLU A 196 35.41 -17.13 1.98
C GLU A 196 34.08 -16.45 2.32
N THR A 197 33.89 -15.21 1.89
CA THR A 197 32.59 -14.50 1.97
C THR A 197 31.84 -14.50 0.65
N THR A 198 30.52 -14.65 0.70
CA THR A 198 29.64 -14.45 -0.45
C THR A 198 28.44 -13.58 -0.08
N SER A 199 27.96 -12.77 -1.02
CA SER A 199 26.68 -12.07 -0.91
C SER A 199 25.53 -12.96 -1.36
N PHE A 200 24.31 -12.57 -0.98
CA PHE A 200 23.09 -13.12 -1.53
C PHE A 200 22.84 -12.57 -2.95
N SER A 201 22.24 -13.38 -3.81
CA SER A 201 21.83 -12.94 -5.15
C SER A 201 20.77 -13.86 -5.73
N ILE A 202 19.67 -13.27 -6.19
CA ILE A 202 18.64 -13.99 -6.94
C ILE A 202 19.22 -14.46 -8.28
N ARG A 203 19.89 -13.55 -9.00
CA ARG A 203 20.42 -13.79 -10.35
C ARG A 203 21.50 -14.87 -10.36
N SER A 204 22.41 -14.84 -9.39
CA SER A 204 23.48 -15.85 -9.28
C SER A 204 23.06 -17.07 -8.48
N ARG A 205 21.80 -17.16 -8.03
CA ARG A 205 21.26 -18.26 -7.20
C ARG A 205 22.15 -18.52 -5.97
N LYS A 206 22.39 -17.47 -5.18
CA LYS A 206 23.20 -17.50 -3.96
C LYS A 206 22.33 -17.14 -2.76
N GLY A 207 22.03 -18.14 -1.93
CA GLY A 207 21.15 -18.04 -0.77
C GLY A 207 19.70 -17.68 -1.11
N ILE A 208 19.31 -17.64 -2.38
CA ILE A 208 17.93 -17.40 -2.82
C ILE A 208 17.58 -18.40 -3.93
N GLY A 209 16.69 -19.34 -3.60
CA GLY A 209 16.07 -20.29 -4.52
C GLY A 209 14.67 -19.84 -4.94
N VAL A 210 14.30 -20.10 -6.19
CA VAL A 210 12.95 -19.85 -6.71
C VAL A 210 12.48 -21.09 -7.45
N VAL A 211 11.33 -21.62 -7.04
CA VAL A 211 10.67 -22.77 -7.65
C VAL A 211 9.43 -22.27 -8.38
N PRO A 212 9.44 -22.22 -9.72
CA PRO A 212 8.24 -21.91 -10.50
C PRO A 212 7.25 -23.08 -10.44
N PRO A 213 5.97 -22.88 -10.78
CA PRO A 213 5.02 -23.98 -10.92
C PRO A 213 5.49 -24.89 -12.06
N VAL A 214 5.57 -26.20 -11.77
CA VAL A 214 6.01 -27.21 -12.74
C VAL A 214 4.78 -27.91 -13.34
N ASP A 215 4.82 -28.21 -14.64
CA ASP A 215 3.76 -29.00 -15.29
C ASP A 215 3.69 -30.39 -14.65
N PRO A 216 2.50 -30.88 -14.25
CA PRO A 216 2.33 -32.23 -13.69
C PRO A 216 2.98 -33.35 -14.50
N ASN A 217 3.09 -33.20 -15.82
CA ASN A 217 3.65 -34.23 -16.69
C ASN A 217 5.19 -34.22 -16.76
N ASN A 218 5.84 -33.20 -16.21
CA ASN A 218 7.29 -33.00 -16.33
C ASN A 218 7.91 -32.59 -14.99
N GLN A 219 7.48 -33.25 -13.92
CA GLN A 219 7.96 -32.97 -12.57
C GLN A 219 9.20 -33.79 -12.24
N ASP A 220 10.33 -33.09 -12.04
CA ASP A 220 11.59 -33.70 -11.63
C ASP A 220 12.03 -33.11 -10.27
N THR A 221 12.09 -33.97 -9.25
CA THR A 221 12.49 -33.59 -7.89
C THR A 221 13.92 -33.01 -7.83
N SER A 222 14.73 -33.22 -8.88
CA SER A 222 16.06 -32.62 -9.00
C SER A 222 16.04 -31.08 -8.97
N ILE A 223 14.92 -30.44 -9.35
CA ILE A 223 14.73 -28.99 -9.23
C ILE A 223 14.84 -28.54 -7.77
N LEU A 224 14.43 -29.40 -6.82
CA LEU A 224 14.45 -29.11 -5.39
C LEU A 224 15.78 -29.50 -4.73
N THR A 225 16.23 -30.74 -4.96
CA THR A 225 17.31 -31.39 -4.20
C THR A 225 18.64 -31.48 -4.94
N GLY A 226 18.66 -31.14 -6.23
CA GLY A 226 19.82 -31.24 -7.10
C GLY A 226 19.81 -32.52 -7.95
N SER A 227 20.77 -32.63 -8.87
CA SER A 227 20.84 -33.76 -9.81
C SER A 227 22.10 -34.62 -9.59
N VAL A 228 22.12 -35.78 -10.23
CA VAL A 228 23.31 -36.64 -10.31
C VAL A 228 23.97 -36.44 -11.68
N ASP A 229 25.29 -36.27 -11.69
CA ASP A 229 26.09 -36.16 -12.90
C ASP A 229 26.29 -37.54 -13.52
N ILE A 230 25.45 -37.86 -14.50
CA ILE A 230 25.43 -39.16 -15.21
C ILE A 230 26.80 -39.49 -15.80
N SER A 231 27.57 -38.49 -16.25
CA SER A 231 28.89 -38.70 -16.86
C SER A 231 29.93 -39.28 -15.90
N LYS A 232 29.69 -39.16 -14.58
CA LYS A 232 30.58 -39.64 -13.53
C LYS A 232 30.09 -40.93 -12.88
N MET A 233 28.88 -41.39 -13.20
CA MET A 233 28.31 -42.63 -12.63
C MET A 233 29.06 -43.89 -13.07
N ASP A 234 29.72 -43.85 -14.24
CA ASP A 234 30.58 -44.97 -14.68
C ASP A 234 31.89 -45.06 -13.88
N MET A 235 32.30 -43.96 -13.22
CA MET A 235 33.57 -43.86 -12.49
C MET A 235 33.41 -44.00 -10.98
N TYR A 236 32.24 -43.68 -10.44
CA TYR A 236 32.01 -43.62 -9.00
C TYR A 236 30.65 -44.23 -8.62
N PRO A 237 30.54 -44.84 -7.42
CA PRO A 237 29.26 -45.35 -6.89
C PRO A 237 28.14 -44.30 -6.80
N GLU A 238 26.88 -44.74 -6.81
CA GLU A 238 25.68 -43.88 -6.75
C GLU A 238 25.55 -43.06 -5.45
N ASP A 239 26.29 -43.42 -4.40
CA ASP A 239 26.34 -42.75 -3.10
C ASP A 239 27.58 -41.85 -2.93
N ASP A 240 28.44 -41.75 -3.94
CA ASP A 240 29.67 -40.95 -3.89
C ASP A 240 29.37 -39.43 -4.01
N PRO A 241 29.83 -38.58 -3.08
CA PRO A 241 29.58 -37.14 -3.15
C PRO A 241 30.04 -36.44 -4.43
N ARG A 242 31.02 -37.02 -5.16
CA ARG A 242 31.61 -36.42 -6.37
C ARG A 242 30.69 -36.47 -7.59
N ILE A 243 29.67 -37.34 -7.58
CA ILE A 243 28.66 -37.39 -8.64
C ILE A 243 27.48 -36.45 -8.36
N PHE A 244 27.37 -35.87 -7.16
CA PHE A 244 26.26 -35.00 -6.81
C PHE A 244 26.45 -33.58 -7.35
N SER A 245 25.40 -33.07 -8.01
CA SER A 245 25.26 -31.67 -8.37
C SER A 245 24.27 -31.02 -7.41
N LEU A 246 24.77 -30.40 -6.34
CA LEU A 246 23.95 -29.71 -5.33
C LEU A 246 23.50 -28.33 -5.83
N ASN A 247 22.68 -28.32 -6.89
CA ASN A 247 22.20 -27.12 -7.59
C ASN A 247 20.66 -26.96 -7.53
N GLY A 248 19.98 -27.79 -6.74
CA GLY A 248 18.54 -27.68 -6.48
C GLY A 248 18.19 -26.40 -5.71
N ALA A 249 16.90 -26.07 -5.68
CA ALA A 249 16.38 -24.87 -5.04
C ALA A 249 16.76 -24.78 -3.55
N PHE A 250 16.69 -25.89 -2.81
CA PHE A 250 17.10 -25.91 -1.40
C PHE A 250 18.62 -25.84 -1.23
N ASN A 251 19.39 -26.41 -2.16
CA ASN A 251 20.86 -26.31 -2.11
C ASN A 251 21.30 -24.86 -2.30
N VAL A 252 20.77 -24.18 -3.31
CA VAL A 252 21.13 -22.78 -3.62
C VAL A 252 20.51 -21.77 -2.64
N GLY A 253 19.35 -22.10 -2.06
CA GLY A 253 18.63 -21.27 -1.10
C GLY A 253 19.11 -21.41 0.34
N ASN A 254 20.07 -22.31 0.59
CA ASN A 254 20.63 -22.53 1.92
C ASN A 254 21.22 -21.23 2.51
N ARG A 255 21.07 -21.06 3.81
CA ARG A 255 21.34 -19.87 4.63
C ARG A 255 20.58 -18.59 4.26
N GLY A 256 19.62 -18.68 3.35
CA GLY A 256 18.75 -17.57 2.98
C GLY A 256 17.30 -18.01 2.84
N MET A 257 16.77 -18.06 1.62
CA MET A 257 15.37 -18.40 1.40
C MET A 257 15.09 -19.18 0.12
N VAL A 258 13.99 -19.91 0.11
CA VAL A 258 13.39 -20.55 -1.06
C VAL A 258 11.95 -20.08 -1.23
N GLU A 259 11.63 -19.56 -2.41
CA GLU A 259 10.27 -19.21 -2.81
C GLU A 259 9.63 -20.33 -3.62
N PHE A 260 8.40 -20.72 -3.26
CA PHE A 260 7.52 -21.56 -4.07
C PHE A 260 6.38 -20.72 -4.64
N ILE A 261 6.37 -20.60 -5.98
CA ILE A 261 5.33 -19.86 -6.72
C ILE A 261 4.20 -20.84 -7.06
N GLU A 262 2.98 -20.52 -6.64
CA GLU A 262 1.80 -21.36 -6.85
C GLU A 262 2.01 -22.80 -6.36
N VAL A 263 2.52 -22.95 -5.13
CA VAL A 263 3.04 -24.21 -4.58
C VAL A 263 2.11 -25.43 -4.76
N PHE A 264 0.80 -25.25 -4.67
CA PHE A 264 -0.20 -26.33 -4.76
C PHE A 264 -0.57 -26.74 -6.18
N LYS A 265 0.06 -26.15 -7.21
CA LYS A 265 0.00 -26.70 -8.57
C LYS A 265 0.95 -27.88 -8.76
N ASN A 266 1.93 -28.04 -7.87
CA ASN A 266 2.89 -29.14 -7.92
C ASN A 266 2.29 -30.41 -7.28
N ASP A 267 2.86 -31.57 -7.59
CA ASP A 267 2.40 -32.85 -7.03
C ASP A 267 2.80 -32.98 -5.55
N VAL A 268 2.15 -33.90 -4.84
CA VAL A 268 2.31 -34.12 -3.40
C VAL A 268 3.75 -34.51 -3.05
N GLU A 269 4.49 -35.17 -3.95
CA GLU A 269 5.90 -35.51 -3.76
C GLU A 269 6.80 -34.28 -3.52
N TYR A 270 6.52 -33.14 -4.19
CA TYR A 270 7.26 -31.90 -3.96
C TYR A 270 7.00 -31.37 -2.56
N LEU A 271 5.77 -31.53 -2.06
CA LEU A 271 5.36 -31.10 -0.72
C LEU A 271 6.03 -31.95 0.36
N HIS A 272 6.24 -33.25 0.12
CA HIS A 272 7.00 -34.10 1.06
C HIS A 272 8.42 -33.60 1.28
N THR A 273 9.11 -33.15 0.22
CA THR A 273 10.45 -32.56 0.37
C THR A 273 10.42 -31.29 1.23
N ILE A 274 9.39 -30.47 1.08
CA ILE A 274 9.19 -29.27 1.91
C ILE A 274 8.99 -29.65 3.37
N ILE A 275 8.19 -30.68 3.66
CA ILE A 275 7.95 -31.17 5.03
C ILE A 275 9.25 -31.64 5.68
N THR A 276 10.06 -32.42 4.98
CA THR A 276 11.34 -32.91 5.53
C THR A 276 12.29 -31.73 5.78
N ALA A 277 12.34 -30.77 4.86
CA ALA A 277 13.15 -29.56 5.00
C ALA A 277 12.72 -28.70 6.20
N THR A 278 11.43 -28.62 6.51
CA THR A 278 10.93 -27.85 7.65
C THR A 278 11.10 -28.58 8.97
N GLN A 279 10.73 -29.87 9.05
CA GLN A 279 10.71 -30.65 10.29
C GLN A 279 12.10 -31.11 10.72
N GLU A 280 12.86 -31.71 9.80
CA GLU A 280 14.16 -32.32 10.09
C GLU A 280 15.32 -31.36 9.82
N LYS A 281 15.02 -30.16 9.31
CA LYS A 281 16.03 -29.21 8.80
C LYS A 281 16.98 -29.89 7.83
N SER A 282 16.47 -30.83 7.05
CA SER A 282 17.25 -31.68 6.18
C SER A 282 16.50 -31.97 4.88
N ILE A 283 17.22 -32.05 3.78
CA ILE A 283 16.70 -32.39 2.46
C ILE A 283 17.32 -33.69 1.95
N PRO A 284 16.61 -34.46 1.10
CA PRO A 284 17.21 -35.59 0.40
C PRO A 284 18.42 -35.14 -0.43
N SER A 285 19.47 -35.97 -0.45
CA SER A 285 20.58 -35.80 -1.40
C SER A 285 20.13 -36.28 -2.79
N PRO A 286 20.72 -35.75 -3.87
CA PRO A 286 20.66 -36.42 -5.17
C PRO A 286 21.17 -37.86 -5.04
N GLY A 287 20.52 -38.82 -5.68
CA GLY A 287 20.92 -40.24 -5.66
C GLY A 287 20.68 -40.92 -4.31
N LYS A 288 21.57 -41.84 -3.91
CA LYS A 288 21.49 -42.61 -2.65
C LYS A 288 22.35 -42.04 -1.53
N GLY A 289 22.52 -40.71 -1.51
CA GLY A 289 23.30 -40.00 -0.50
C GLY A 289 22.55 -39.82 0.83
N SER A 290 23.30 -39.49 1.89
CA SER A 290 22.72 -39.09 3.18
C SER A 290 21.93 -37.78 3.08
N MET A 291 20.92 -37.62 3.93
CA MET A 291 20.21 -36.34 4.08
C MET A 291 21.20 -35.18 4.31
N ILE A 292 20.90 -34.03 3.71
CA ILE A 292 21.73 -32.83 3.75
C ILE A 292 21.04 -31.78 4.60
N TYR A 293 21.75 -31.22 5.58
CA TYR A 293 21.20 -30.17 6.43
C TYR A 293 20.89 -28.90 5.62
N TYR A 294 19.76 -28.26 5.96
CA TYR A 294 19.23 -27.06 5.33
C TYR A 294 18.80 -26.04 6.40
N ASP A 295 19.47 -24.89 6.41
CA ASP A 295 19.03 -23.70 7.14
C ASP A 295 18.48 -22.69 6.14
N GLY A 296 17.16 -22.54 6.04
CA GLY A 296 16.61 -21.50 5.18
C GLY A 296 15.14 -21.26 5.41
N ILE A 297 14.69 -20.07 5.02
CA ILE A 297 13.29 -19.66 5.07
C ILE A 297 12.56 -20.30 3.90
N ILE A 298 11.45 -20.98 4.16
CA ILE A 298 10.61 -21.54 3.10
C ILE A 298 9.34 -20.69 3.00
N LEU A 299 9.20 -19.98 1.88
CA LEU A 299 8.07 -19.10 1.62
C LEU A 299 7.29 -19.61 0.42
N ALA A 300 6.01 -19.86 0.60
CA ALA A 300 5.12 -20.24 -0.47
C ALA A 300 4.02 -19.20 -0.69
N HIS A 301 3.52 -19.07 -1.92
CA HIS A 301 2.29 -18.30 -2.17
C HIS A 301 1.44 -18.94 -3.25
N SER A 302 0.12 -18.79 -3.14
CA SER A 302 -0.81 -19.16 -4.21
C SER A 302 -2.09 -18.31 -4.17
N ASN A 303 -2.98 -18.58 -5.11
CA ASN A 303 -4.34 -18.04 -5.10
C ASN A 303 -5.20 -18.77 -4.04
N GLU A 304 -6.39 -18.25 -3.81
CA GLU A 304 -7.36 -18.83 -2.87
C GLU A 304 -8.02 -20.11 -3.40
N SER A 305 -8.23 -20.23 -4.71
CA SER A 305 -8.85 -21.41 -5.33
C SER A 305 -7.98 -22.67 -5.17
N GLU A 306 -6.67 -22.55 -5.39
CA GLU A 306 -5.71 -23.64 -5.16
C GLU A 306 -5.67 -24.04 -3.69
N TRP A 307 -5.68 -23.06 -2.78
CA TRP A 307 -5.73 -23.34 -1.34
C TRP A 307 -6.98 -24.13 -0.95
N ASN A 308 -8.16 -23.70 -1.43
CA ASN A 308 -9.41 -24.37 -1.11
C ASN A 308 -9.46 -25.78 -1.68
N ARG A 309 -8.94 -25.98 -2.90
CA ARG A 309 -8.77 -27.31 -3.50
C ARG A 309 -7.84 -28.18 -2.67
N PHE A 310 -6.67 -27.67 -2.31
CA PHE A 310 -5.68 -28.38 -1.50
C PHE A 310 -6.23 -28.78 -0.12
N LYS A 311 -6.89 -27.84 0.56
CA LYS A 311 -7.51 -28.05 1.88
C LYS A 311 -8.66 -29.07 1.85
N SER A 312 -9.36 -29.20 0.73
CA SER A 312 -10.48 -30.15 0.60
C SER A 312 -10.04 -31.61 0.56
N ASP A 313 -8.75 -31.88 0.32
CA ASP A 313 -8.20 -33.22 0.26
C ASP A 313 -7.62 -33.62 1.63
N HIS A 314 -8.19 -34.67 2.23
CA HIS A 314 -7.81 -35.18 3.54
C HIS A 314 -6.39 -35.80 3.58
N THR A 315 -5.84 -36.20 2.44
CA THR A 315 -4.47 -36.75 2.39
C THR A 315 -3.40 -35.70 2.74
N ASN A 316 -3.75 -34.41 2.62
CA ASN A 316 -2.85 -33.28 2.83
C ASN A 316 -2.83 -32.74 4.27
N GLU A 317 -3.55 -33.36 5.21
CA GLU A 317 -3.68 -32.86 6.59
C GLU A 317 -2.33 -32.66 7.29
N ALA A 318 -1.39 -33.58 7.10
CA ALA A 318 -0.04 -33.49 7.67
C ALA A 318 0.75 -32.26 7.17
N ILE A 319 0.46 -31.77 5.96
CA ILE A 319 1.12 -30.58 5.39
C ILE A 319 0.50 -29.30 5.96
N LEU A 320 -0.80 -29.31 6.24
CA LEU A 320 -1.52 -28.13 6.75
C LEU A 320 -0.98 -27.68 8.11
N ASP A 321 -0.65 -28.62 9.00
CA ASP A 321 -0.06 -28.32 10.32
C ASP A 321 1.35 -27.70 10.23
N ARG A 322 2.01 -27.84 9.08
CA ARG A 322 3.35 -27.29 8.81
C ARG A 322 3.33 -25.94 8.10
N ILE A 323 2.15 -25.37 7.90
CA ILE A 323 1.96 -24.12 7.18
C ILE A 323 1.46 -23.02 8.12
N VAL A 324 2.23 -21.94 8.21
CA VAL A 324 1.74 -20.68 8.80
C VAL A 324 1.05 -19.88 7.70
N LYS A 325 -0.28 -19.99 7.67
CA LYS A 325 -1.13 -19.27 6.71
C LYS A 325 -1.25 -17.79 7.06
N VAL A 326 -0.86 -16.93 6.13
CA VAL A 326 -1.08 -15.48 6.19
C VAL A 326 -1.94 -15.05 5.01
N GLU A 327 -3.13 -14.54 5.31
CA GLU A 327 -4.05 -13.97 4.33
C GLU A 327 -3.64 -12.54 3.97
N VAL A 328 -3.56 -12.27 2.67
CA VAL A 328 -3.21 -10.97 2.08
C VAL A 328 -4.41 -10.49 1.26
N PRO A 329 -5.39 -9.82 1.88
CA PRO A 329 -6.54 -9.27 1.17
C PRO A 329 -6.13 -8.02 0.37
N TYR A 330 -7.02 -7.56 -0.50
CA TYR A 330 -6.89 -6.23 -1.09
C TYR A 330 -7.00 -5.12 -0.03
N CYS A 331 -6.40 -3.97 -0.33
CA CYS A 331 -6.55 -2.78 0.51
C CYS A 331 -7.98 -2.25 0.43
N MET A 332 -8.56 -1.97 1.61
CA MET A 332 -9.93 -1.49 1.79
C MET A 332 -9.98 -0.04 2.28
N GLU A 333 -8.83 0.55 2.59
CA GLU A 333 -8.71 1.96 2.96
C GLU A 333 -8.50 2.82 1.70
N LEU A 334 -9.39 3.78 1.45
CA LEU A 334 -9.33 4.63 0.25
C LEU A 334 -8.01 5.38 0.14
N ASN A 335 -7.56 6.00 1.22
CA ASN A 335 -6.33 6.80 1.21
C ASN A 335 -5.09 5.95 0.91
N GLU A 336 -5.08 4.71 1.38
CA GLU A 336 -3.96 3.78 1.17
C GLU A 336 -4.01 3.18 -0.26
N GLU A 337 -5.19 2.86 -0.79
CA GLU A 337 -5.36 2.40 -2.17
C GLU A 337 -4.92 3.48 -3.19
N VAL A 338 -5.20 4.76 -2.93
CA VAL A 338 -4.71 5.88 -3.75
C VAL A 338 -3.18 5.91 -3.79
N LYS A 339 -2.50 5.64 -2.67
CA LYS A 339 -1.03 5.59 -2.62
C LYS A 339 -0.47 4.44 -3.45
N ILE A 340 -1.15 3.28 -3.48
CA ILE A 340 -0.77 2.14 -4.32
C ILE A 340 -0.73 2.56 -5.80
N TYR A 341 -1.79 3.21 -6.29
CA TYR A 341 -1.83 3.67 -7.67
C TYR A 341 -0.80 4.75 -7.97
N LYS A 342 -0.64 5.76 -7.09
CA LYS A 342 0.40 6.78 -7.25
C LYS A 342 1.80 6.17 -7.30
N LYS A 343 2.11 5.20 -6.44
CA LYS A 343 3.40 4.50 -6.43
C LYS A 343 3.67 3.79 -7.76
N ILE A 344 2.67 3.10 -8.33
CA ILE A 344 2.81 2.40 -9.60
C ILE A 344 2.97 3.39 -10.76
N LEU A 345 2.15 4.45 -10.78
CA LEU A 345 2.20 5.48 -11.82
C LEU A 345 3.52 6.27 -11.79
N ASN A 346 4.10 6.53 -10.62
CA ASN A 346 5.39 7.20 -10.49
C ASN A 346 6.57 6.38 -11.08
N LYS A 347 6.38 5.08 -11.30
CA LYS A 347 7.37 4.22 -12.00
C LYS A 347 7.17 4.18 -13.50
N SER A 348 6.10 4.78 -14.01
CA SER A 348 5.78 4.85 -15.43
C SER A 348 6.41 6.09 -16.07
N ASN A 349 6.52 6.08 -17.40
CA ASN A 349 7.02 7.23 -18.18
C ASN A 349 5.89 8.18 -18.63
N PHE A 350 4.67 8.01 -18.11
CA PHE A 350 3.55 8.87 -18.48
C PHE A 350 3.79 10.29 -17.94
N LYS A 351 3.72 11.28 -18.84
CA LYS A 351 3.84 12.71 -18.53
C LYS A 351 2.51 13.45 -18.50
N ALA A 352 1.41 12.74 -18.81
CA ALA A 352 0.10 13.35 -18.89
C ALA A 352 -0.36 13.85 -17.52
N HIS A 353 -1.04 14.98 -17.51
CA HIS A 353 -1.61 15.58 -16.31
C HIS A 353 -2.75 14.71 -15.77
N ILE A 354 -2.75 14.46 -14.46
CA ILE A 354 -3.82 13.70 -13.79
C ILE A 354 -4.58 14.69 -12.91
N ALA A 355 -5.82 15.01 -13.31
CA ALA A 355 -6.64 15.95 -12.56
C ALA A 355 -6.95 15.43 -11.14
N PRO A 356 -7.22 16.32 -10.18
CA PRO A 356 -7.68 15.96 -8.84
C PRO A 356 -8.88 14.99 -8.85
N HIS A 357 -9.01 14.19 -7.79
CA HIS A 357 -10.03 13.15 -7.63
C HIS A 357 -10.04 12.02 -8.67
N THR A 358 -9.20 12.06 -9.71
CA THR A 358 -9.16 11.04 -10.76
C THR A 358 -8.76 9.66 -10.23
N ILE A 359 -7.63 9.58 -9.51
CA ILE A 359 -7.15 8.32 -8.90
C ILE A 359 -8.09 7.88 -7.77
N GLU A 360 -8.63 8.84 -7.02
CA GLU A 360 -9.59 8.57 -5.94
C GLU A 360 -10.87 7.92 -6.48
N THR A 361 -11.36 8.37 -7.64
CA THR A 361 -12.53 7.81 -8.33
C THR A 361 -12.29 6.35 -8.72
N ALA A 362 -11.09 6.07 -9.27
CA ALA A 362 -10.69 4.70 -9.59
C ALA A 362 -10.56 3.81 -8.34
N ALA A 363 -9.99 4.35 -7.26
CA ALA A 363 -9.84 3.64 -5.98
C ALA A 363 -11.19 3.35 -5.31
N LYS A 364 -12.13 4.31 -5.32
CA LYS A 364 -13.51 4.09 -4.85
C LYS A 364 -14.17 2.93 -5.59
N PHE A 365 -14.04 2.89 -6.92
CA PHE A 365 -14.56 1.78 -7.71
C PHE A 365 -13.95 0.43 -7.27
N ALA A 366 -12.62 0.34 -7.20
CA ALA A 366 -11.96 -0.89 -6.76
C ALA A 366 -12.48 -1.37 -5.39
N ILE A 367 -12.50 -0.49 -4.39
CA ILE A 367 -12.92 -0.86 -3.02
C ILE A 367 -14.40 -1.25 -2.98
N LEU A 368 -15.29 -0.55 -3.68
CA LEU A 368 -16.72 -0.91 -3.74
C LEU A 368 -16.97 -2.31 -4.30
N THR A 369 -16.13 -2.77 -5.25
CA THR A 369 -16.22 -4.14 -5.76
C THR A 369 -15.68 -5.20 -4.80
N ARG A 370 -14.83 -4.82 -3.84
CA ARG A 370 -14.19 -5.70 -2.86
C ARG A 370 -14.97 -5.80 -1.55
N LEU A 371 -15.82 -4.81 -1.26
CA LEU A 371 -16.67 -4.77 -0.08
C LEU A 371 -17.83 -5.75 -0.21
N LYS A 372 -18.00 -6.61 0.81
CA LYS A 372 -19.23 -7.40 0.92
C LYS A 372 -20.41 -6.49 1.29
N PRO A 373 -21.62 -6.72 0.72
CA PRO A 373 -22.83 -6.00 1.11
C PRO A 373 -23.06 -6.08 2.63
N SER A 374 -23.60 -5.01 3.21
CA SER A 374 -24.04 -4.98 4.61
C SER A 374 -25.52 -4.64 4.66
N ASN A 375 -26.22 -5.20 5.65
CA ASN A 375 -27.62 -4.86 5.90
C ASN A 375 -27.78 -3.55 6.68
N LYS A 376 -26.69 -3.03 7.25
CA LYS A 376 -26.70 -1.84 8.13
C LYS A 376 -26.44 -0.52 7.39
N VAL A 377 -25.62 -0.57 6.34
CA VAL A 377 -25.11 0.62 5.63
C VAL A 377 -25.05 0.41 4.13
N ASP A 378 -25.20 1.49 3.37
CA ASP A 378 -24.92 1.46 1.94
C ASP A 378 -23.41 1.29 1.67
N PRO A 379 -23.02 0.82 0.46
CA PRO A 379 -21.63 0.54 0.13
C PRO A 379 -20.68 1.74 0.24
N LEU A 380 -21.14 2.95 -0.07
CA LEU A 380 -20.31 4.15 -0.04
C LEU A 380 -20.06 4.59 1.41
N THR A 381 -21.09 4.55 2.24
CA THR A 381 -21.00 4.76 3.68
C THR A 381 -20.05 3.74 4.33
N LYS A 382 -20.15 2.46 3.94
CA LYS A 382 -19.20 1.42 4.40
C LYS A 382 -17.75 1.75 4.03
N LEU A 383 -17.51 2.18 2.78
CA LEU A 383 -16.18 2.61 2.32
C LEU A 383 -15.63 3.77 3.17
N LYS A 384 -16.45 4.78 3.46
CA LYS A 384 -16.06 5.93 4.29
C LYS A 384 -15.69 5.52 5.72
N ILE A 385 -16.43 4.60 6.33
CA ILE A 385 -16.10 4.02 7.65
C ILE A 385 -14.74 3.33 7.61
N TYR A 386 -14.50 2.51 6.58
CA TYR A 386 -13.24 1.77 6.44
C TYR A 386 -12.06 2.71 6.19
N ASN A 387 -12.30 3.90 5.62
CA ASN A 387 -11.29 4.95 5.49
C ASN A 387 -11.07 5.77 6.78
N GLY A 388 -11.90 5.56 7.82
CA GLY A 388 -11.84 6.27 9.10
C GLY A 388 -12.55 7.63 9.10
N GLU A 389 -13.46 7.88 8.15
CA GLU A 389 -14.23 9.12 8.05
C GLU A 389 -15.41 9.15 9.02
N GLU A 390 -15.85 10.36 9.42
CA GLU A 390 -17.07 10.53 10.21
C GLU A 390 -18.29 10.62 9.31
N ILE A 391 -19.28 9.77 9.57
CA ILE A 391 -20.57 9.85 8.89
C ILE A 391 -21.50 10.72 9.72
N VAL A 392 -21.84 11.87 9.16
CA VAL A 392 -22.89 12.75 9.68
C VAL A 392 -24.10 12.61 8.75
N GLU A 393 -25.12 11.88 9.19
CA GLU A 393 -26.41 11.83 8.48
C GLU A 393 -27.43 12.68 9.25
N LYS A 394 -28.02 13.68 8.58
CA LYS A 394 -29.10 14.52 9.12
C LYS A 394 -28.78 15.18 10.49
N GLY A 395 -27.53 15.54 10.72
CA GLY A 395 -27.10 16.24 11.95
C GLY A 395 -26.86 15.32 13.15
N THR A 396 -27.05 14.01 13.02
CA THR A 396 -26.70 13.02 14.05
C THR A 396 -25.55 12.14 13.60
N THR A 397 -24.51 12.04 14.41
CA THR A 397 -23.40 11.12 14.18
C THR A 397 -23.89 9.70 14.43
N LYS A 398 -24.07 8.91 13.36
CA LYS A 398 -24.31 7.47 13.51
C LYS A 398 -23.02 6.82 14.01
N LYS A 399 -23.04 6.33 15.25
CA LYS A 399 -21.96 5.51 15.82
C LYS A 399 -22.12 4.07 15.33
N ILE A 400 -21.75 3.81 14.08
CA ILE A 400 -21.62 2.44 13.57
C ILE A 400 -20.19 2.01 13.82
N ASP A 401 -20.03 0.90 14.53
CA ASP A 401 -18.71 0.35 14.83
C ASP A 401 -18.13 -0.37 13.60
N ILE A 402 -16.88 -0.09 13.26
CA ILE A 402 -16.17 -0.80 12.18
C ILE A 402 -15.99 -2.28 12.51
N ILE A 403 -15.88 -2.61 13.81
CA ILE A 403 -15.64 -3.99 14.26
C ILE A 403 -16.86 -4.84 13.92
N GLU A 404 -18.07 -4.35 14.20
CA GLU A 404 -19.31 -5.04 13.84
C GLU A 404 -19.45 -5.25 12.32
N LEU A 405 -19.01 -4.29 11.50
CA LEU A 405 -19.07 -4.42 10.04
C LEU A 405 -18.06 -5.45 9.51
N LYS A 406 -16.86 -5.52 10.13
CA LYS A 406 -15.84 -6.53 9.82
C LYS A 406 -16.31 -7.93 10.25
N GLU A 407 -16.97 -8.04 11.40
CA GLU A 407 -17.58 -9.29 11.87
C GLU A 407 -18.71 -9.76 10.94
N GLU A 408 -19.59 -8.85 10.49
CA GLU A 408 -20.65 -9.16 9.51
C GLU A 408 -20.09 -9.68 8.18
N ALA A 409 -18.99 -9.09 7.69
CA ALA A 409 -18.39 -9.47 6.42
C ALA A 409 -17.59 -10.79 6.50
N GLY A 410 -17.09 -11.13 7.68
CA GLY A 410 -16.27 -12.33 7.92
C GLY A 410 -14.85 -12.22 7.37
N LEU A 411 -14.14 -13.35 7.38
CA LEU A 411 -12.70 -13.41 7.07
C LEU A 411 -12.38 -13.17 5.58
N ASP A 412 -13.33 -13.41 4.67
CA ASP A 412 -13.08 -13.27 3.23
C ASP A 412 -13.32 -11.84 2.69
N GLU A 413 -13.52 -10.85 3.57
CA GLU A 413 -13.68 -9.48 3.11
C GLU A 413 -12.39 -8.96 2.45
N GLY A 414 -12.51 -8.39 1.25
CA GLY A 414 -11.33 -7.97 0.46
C GLY A 414 -10.60 -9.11 -0.24
N MET A 415 -11.10 -10.34 -0.21
CA MET A 415 -10.54 -11.48 -0.95
C MET A 415 -11.11 -11.61 -2.37
N THR A 416 -12.21 -10.91 -2.68
CA THR A 416 -12.84 -10.89 -4.01
C THR A 416 -12.95 -9.47 -4.58
N GLY A 417 -13.36 -9.36 -5.84
CA GLY A 417 -13.53 -8.08 -6.53
C GLY A 417 -12.39 -7.71 -7.47
N ILE A 418 -12.39 -6.45 -7.91
CA ILE A 418 -11.48 -5.97 -8.95
C ILE A 418 -10.05 -5.82 -8.43
N SER A 419 -9.12 -6.43 -9.16
CA SER A 419 -7.69 -6.37 -8.85
C SER A 419 -7.08 -4.98 -9.10
N THR A 420 -6.02 -4.67 -8.37
CA THR A 420 -5.19 -3.47 -8.60
C THR A 420 -4.66 -3.41 -10.03
N ARG A 421 -4.32 -4.57 -10.63
CA ARG A 421 -3.85 -4.66 -12.03
C ARG A 421 -4.93 -4.21 -13.03
N PHE A 422 -6.19 -4.55 -12.79
CA PHE A 422 -7.29 -4.13 -13.65
C PHE A 422 -7.44 -2.59 -13.65
N ILE A 423 -7.37 -1.96 -12.48
CA ILE A 423 -7.49 -0.50 -12.36
C ILE A 423 -6.31 0.22 -13.02
N ILE A 424 -5.08 -0.26 -12.80
CA ILE A 424 -3.90 0.29 -13.49
C ILE A 424 -4.07 0.18 -15.00
N LYS A 425 -4.51 -0.96 -15.53
CA LYS A 425 -4.77 -1.11 -16.96
C LYS A 425 -5.84 -0.13 -17.47
N ALA A 426 -6.88 0.12 -16.69
CA ALA A 426 -7.91 1.12 -17.03
C ALA A 426 -7.36 2.55 -17.04
N ILE A 427 -6.47 2.90 -16.09
CA ILE A 427 -5.78 4.19 -16.05
C ILE A 427 -4.82 4.32 -17.24
N ASP A 428 -4.00 3.32 -17.50
CA ASP A 428 -3.05 3.30 -18.63
C ASP A 428 -3.77 3.43 -19.98
N ASN A 429 -4.91 2.76 -20.15
CA ASN A 429 -5.77 2.90 -21.32
C ASN A 429 -6.30 4.33 -21.47
N ALA A 430 -6.75 4.95 -20.38
CA ALA A 430 -7.23 6.33 -20.42
C ALA A 430 -6.11 7.32 -20.75
N LEU A 431 -4.91 7.11 -20.18
CA LEU A 431 -3.72 7.92 -20.47
C LEU A 431 -3.29 7.78 -21.94
N SER A 432 -3.40 6.58 -22.50
CA SER A 432 -2.98 6.28 -23.88
C SER A 432 -3.94 6.83 -24.94
N VAL A 433 -5.24 6.91 -24.63
CA VAL A 433 -6.27 7.45 -25.52
C VAL A 433 -6.38 8.98 -25.42
N SER A 434 -5.79 9.59 -24.39
CA SER A 434 -5.89 11.03 -24.16
C SER A 434 -5.22 11.85 -25.26
N GLU A 435 -6.02 12.62 -26.01
CA GLU A 435 -5.54 13.53 -27.06
C GLU A 435 -4.85 14.78 -26.50
N PHE A 436 -5.24 15.22 -25.30
CA PHE A 436 -4.79 16.49 -24.68
C PHE A 436 -3.73 16.29 -23.58
N HIS A 437 -3.08 15.12 -23.55
CA HIS A 437 -2.10 14.75 -22.51
C HIS A 437 -2.62 14.99 -21.08
N CYS A 438 -3.90 14.74 -20.84
CA CYS A 438 -4.51 14.84 -19.51
C CYS A 438 -5.63 13.81 -19.30
N ILE A 439 -5.81 13.35 -18.07
CA ILE A 439 -6.96 12.53 -17.66
C ILE A 439 -7.69 13.20 -16.50
N ASN A 440 -8.99 12.97 -16.46
CA ASN A 440 -9.91 13.50 -15.45
C ASN A 440 -10.86 12.40 -14.93
N PRO A 441 -11.65 12.65 -13.86
CA PRO A 441 -12.52 11.63 -13.28
C PRO A 441 -13.54 11.05 -14.26
N LEU A 442 -14.03 11.85 -15.22
CA LEU A 442 -14.98 11.43 -16.25
C LEU A 442 -14.33 10.42 -17.23
N SER A 443 -13.15 10.75 -17.76
CA SER A 443 -12.40 9.87 -18.66
C SER A 443 -12.04 8.53 -18.00
N ILE A 444 -11.71 8.53 -16.71
CA ILE A 444 -11.49 7.29 -15.95
C ILE A 444 -12.77 6.50 -15.75
N MET A 445 -13.90 7.13 -15.41
CA MET A 445 -15.18 6.43 -15.31
C MET A 445 -15.55 5.75 -16.64
N GLU A 446 -15.36 6.44 -17.78
CA GLU A 446 -15.60 5.87 -19.11
C GLU A 446 -14.67 4.70 -19.43
N SER A 447 -13.38 4.84 -19.14
CA SER A 447 -12.38 3.77 -19.32
C SER A 447 -12.70 2.53 -18.48
N ILE A 448 -13.12 2.72 -17.22
CA ILE A 448 -13.55 1.63 -16.33
C ILE A 448 -14.84 1.00 -16.87
N ILE A 449 -15.85 1.78 -17.29
CA ILE A 449 -17.09 1.25 -17.87
C ILE A 449 -16.80 0.35 -19.07
N LYS A 450 -15.92 0.80 -19.99
CA LYS A 450 -15.50 -0.02 -21.13
C LYS A 450 -14.80 -1.30 -20.66
N SER A 451 -13.84 -1.17 -19.75
CA SER A 451 -13.10 -2.32 -19.21
C SER A 451 -14.01 -3.32 -18.50
N VAL A 452 -15.05 -2.88 -17.79
CA VAL A 452 -16.02 -3.75 -17.11
C VAL A 452 -16.93 -4.49 -18.09
N LYS A 453 -17.31 -3.84 -19.21
CA LYS A 453 -18.10 -4.51 -20.26
C LYS A 453 -17.33 -5.65 -20.92
N ASP A 454 -16.02 -5.50 -21.04
CA ASP A 454 -15.11 -6.49 -21.64
C ASP A 454 -14.68 -7.59 -20.65
N LEU A 455 -15.08 -7.52 -19.36
CA LEU A 455 -14.77 -8.56 -18.37
C LEU A 455 -15.53 -9.85 -18.66
N ASP A 456 -14.86 -10.98 -18.45
CA ASP A 456 -15.49 -12.30 -18.45
C ASP A 456 -15.95 -12.67 -17.03
N ILE A 457 -17.07 -12.08 -16.61
CA ILE A 457 -17.73 -12.32 -15.32
C ILE A 457 -19.23 -12.45 -15.52
N ALA A 458 -19.94 -12.91 -14.48
CA ALA A 458 -21.39 -13.09 -14.54
C ALA A 458 -22.12 -11.75 -14.83
N GLU A 459 -23.20 -11.81 -15.60
CA GLU A 459 -23.93 -10.60 -16.07
C GLU A 459 -24.56 -9.80 -14.92
N ASP A 460 -24.93 -10.45 -13.82
CA ASP A 460 -25.39 -9.81 -12.59
C ASP A 460 -24.26 -9.01 -11.90
N GLU A 461 -23.04 -9.56 -11.85
CA GLU A 461 -21.87 -8.83 -11.34
C GLU A 461 -21.49 -7.65 -12.21
N LYS A 462 -21.54 -7.79 -13.55
CA LYS A 462 -21.32 -6.66 -14.47
C LYS A 462 -22.32 -5.54 -14.22
N LYS A 463 -23.61 -5.86 -14.11
CA LYS A 463 -24.65 -4.86 -13.81
C LYS A 463 -24.40 -4.17 -12.48
N ARG A 464 -24.01 -4.93 -11.45
CA ARG A 464 -23.65 -4.37 -10.14
C ARG A 464 -22.46 -3.41 -10.23
N TYR A 465 -21.39 -3.77 -10.93
CA TYR A 465 -20.21 -2.92 -11.10
C TYR A 465 -20.51 -1.65 -11.90
N LEU A 466 -21.30 -1.76 -12.97
CA LEU A 466 -21.76 -0.59 -13.73
C LEU A 466 -22.65 0.32 -12.88
N GLY A 467 -23.51 -0.25 -12.04
CA GLY A 467 -24.32 0.49 -11.07
C GLY A 467 -23.48 1.27 -10.05
N PHE A 468 -22.37 0.71 -9.57
CA PHE A 468 -21.46 1.45 -8.69
C PHE A 468 -20.90 2.70 -9.37
N ILE A 469 -20.52 2.62 -10.64
CA ILE A 469 -19.98 3.78 -11.37
C ILE A 469 -21.07 4.82 -11.61
N GLN A 470 -22.22 4.39 -12.14
CA GLN A 470 -23.28 5.30 -12.58
C GLN A 470 -24.09 5.90 -11.44
N ASP A 471 -24.44 5.09 -10.43
CA ASP A 471 -25.39 5.50 -9.39
C ASP A 471 -24.74 5.93 -8.08
N THR A 472 -23.51 5.46 -7.82
CA THR A 472 -22.82 5.73 -6.54
C THR A 472 -21.68 6.72 -6.74
N ILE A 473 -20.66 6.35 -7.53
CA ILE A 473 -19.44 7.14 -7.70
C ILE A 473 -19.73 8.45 -8.43
N ARG A 474 -20.53 8.42 -9.49
CA ARG A 474 -20.90 9.65 -10.22
C ARG A 474 -21.66 10.63 -9.33
N LYS A 475 -22.58 10.16 -8.47
CA LYS A 475 -23.31 11.04 -7.54
C LYS A 475 -22.39 11.64 -6.48
N GLU A 476 -21.49 10.84 -5.92
CA GLU A 476 -20.48 11.33 -4.97
C GLU A 476 -19.56 12.36 -5.62
N TYR A 477 -19.07 12.09 -6.83
CA TYR A 477 -18.23 13.02 -7.59
C TYR A 477 -18.98 14.32 -7.90
N ASN A 478 -20.26 14.25 -8.28
CA ASN A 478 -21.10 15.43 -8.49
C ASN A 478 -21.20 16.29 -7.22
N SER A 479 -21.35 15.68 -6.04
CA SER A 479 -21.39 16.43 -4.77
C SER A 479 -20.05 17.07 -4.41
N ILE A 480 -18.94 16.39 -4.69
CA ILE A 480 -17.59 16.96 -4.52
C ILE A 480 -17.40 18.14 -5.46
N LEU A 481 -17.75 17.96 -6.73
CA LEU A 481 -17.62 18.97 -7.77
C LEU A 481 -18.46 20.21 -7.48
N GLU A 482 -19.69 20.03 -7.01
CA GLU A 482 -20.56 21.14 -6.61
C GLU A 482 -19.90 21.99 -5.52
N LYS A 483 -19.41 21.35 -4.44
CA LYS A 483 -18.72 22.05 -3.35
C LYS A 483 -17.46 22.77 -3.83
N GLU A 484 -16.69 22.13 -4.70
CA GLU A 484 -15.44 22.69 -5.20
C GLU A 484 -15.67 23.88 -6.12
N VAL A 485 -16.61 23.76 -7.07
CA VAL A 485 -16.95 24.87 -7.97
C VAL A 485 -17.60 26.01 -7.21
N THR A 486 -18.47 25.74 -6.23
CA THR A 486 -19.05 26.77 -5.36
C THR A 486 -17.97 27.49 -4.57
N LYS A 487 -16.99 26.77 -4.01
CA LYS A 487 -15.87 27.39 -3.30
C LYS A 487 -14.98 28.23 -4.23
N ALA A 488 -14.67 27.72 -5.42
CA ALA A 488 -13.89 28.45 -6.42
C ALA A 488 -14.62 29.72 -6.89
N PHE A 489 -15.95 29.64 -6.99
CA PHE A 489 -16.80 30.79 -7.26
C PHE A 489 -16.76 31.80 -6.11
N ILE A 490 -16.98 31.40 -4.85
CA ILE A 490 -16.95 32.33 -3.72
C ILE A 490 -15.59 33.07 -3.64
N ASN A 491 -14.48 32.36 -3.86
CA ASN A 491 -13.15 32.98 -3.88
C ASN A 491 -13.00 34.02 -4.97
N SER A 492 -13.48 33.74 -6.19
CA SER A 492 -13.43 34.72 -7.29
C SER A 492 -14.39 35.90 -7.08
N PHE A 493 -15.39 35.75 -6.20
CA PHE A 493 -16.37 36.78 -5.84
C PHE A 493 -16.10 37.40 -4.48
N ARG A 494 -14.90 37.24 -3.91
CA ARG A 494 -14.56 37.78 -2.58
C ARG A 494 -14.82 39.28 -2.46
N GLU A 495 -14.48 40.06 -3.49
CA GLU A 495 -14.77 41.51 -3.51
C GLU A 495 -16.28 41.80 -3.49
N GLN A 496 -17.08 41.00 -4.19
CA GLN A 496 -18.54 41.13 -4.15
C GLN A 496 -19.13 40.65 -2.82
N ALA A 497 -18.59 39.58 -2.22
CA ALA A 497 -18.97 39.12 -0.90
C ALA A 497 -18.67 40.19 0.17
N GLU A 498 -17.51 40.83 0.07
CA GLU A 498 -17.08 41.91 0.96
C GLU A 498 -17.93 43.18 0.75
N SER A 499 -18.30 43.49 -0.49
CA SER A 499 -19.25 44.56 -0.80
C SER A 499 -20.65 44.28 -0.23
N LEU A 500 -21.18 43.06 -0.40
CA LEU A 500 -22.46 42.65 0.17
C LEU A 500 -22.44 42.67 1.70
N PHE A 501 -21.32 42.26 2.29
CA PHE A 501 -21.10 42.26 3.74
C PHE A 501 -21.09 43.68 4.29
N ASN A 502 -20.28 44.58 3.71
CA ASN A 502 -20.22 45.98 4.12
C ASN A 502 -21.57 46.68 3.93
N ASN A 503 -22.25 46.44 2.81
CA ASN A 503 -23.57 46.99 2.57
C ASN A 503 -24.61 46.46 3.57
N TYR A 504 -24.55 45.18 3.96
CA TYR A 504 -25.42 44.64 5.00
C TYR A 504 -25.13 45.29 6.36
N LEU A 505 -23.86 45.48 6.72
CA LEU A 505 -23.47 46.14 7.97
C LEU A 505 -23.97 47.58 8.04
N ASP A 506 -23.77 48.36 6.98
CA ASP A 506 -24.22 49.75 6.90
C ASP A 506 -25.75 49.83 7.10
N ASN A 507 -26.51 48.97 6.42
CA ASN A 507 -27.97 48.90 6.58
C ASN A 507 -28.41 48.40 7.96
N ALA A 508 -27.72 47.42 8.54
CA ALA A 508 -28.03 46.89 9.86
C ALA A 508 -27.76 47.91 10.97
N GLU A 509 -26.64 48.64 10.88
CA GLU A 509 -26.31 49.73 11.80
C GLU A 509 -27.35 50.86 11.71
N ALA A 510 -27.68 51.28 10.49
CA ALA A 510 -28.68 52.32 10.26
C ALA A 510 -30.05 51.93 10.81
N PHE A 511 -30.44 50.65 10.65
CA PHE A 511 -31.70 50.10 11.17
C PHE A 511 -31.73 50.05 12.70
N VAL A 512 -30.66 49.59 13.36
CA VAL A 512 -30.59 49.49 14.83
C VAL A 512 -30.53 50.86 15.48
N ASN A 513 -29.73 51.78 14.91
CA ASN A 513 -29.55 53.14 15.44
C ASN A 513 -30.67 54.11 15.01
N LYS A 514 -31.62 53.67 14.17
CA LYS A 514 -32.66 54.52 13.55
C LYS A 514 -32.07 55.75 12.85
N THR A 515 -30.93 55.56 12.20
CA THR A 515 -30.25 56.59 11.42
C THR A 515 -30.47 56.36 9.94
N LYS A 516 -30.28 57.40 9.13
CA LYS A 516 -30.36 57.28 7.67
C LYS A 516 -28.97 57.08 7.09
N LEU A 517 -28.88 56.25 6.05
CA LEU A 517 -27.66 56.06 5.28
C LEU A 517 -27.44 57.26 4.38
N LYS A 518 -26.18 57.68 4.23
CA LYS A 518 -25.82 58.73 3.29
C LYS A 518 -25.14 58.11 2.08
N ASP A 519 -25.75 58.23 0.91
CA ASP A 519 -25.17 57.73 -0.33
C ASP A 519 -23.87 58.51 -0.62
N LYS A 520 -22.76 57.78 -0.79
CA LYS A 520 -21.44 58.37 -1.06
C LYS A 520 -21.36 59.07 -2.42
N SER A 521 -22.26 58.75 -3.34
CA SER A 521 -22.26 59.22 -4.74
C SER A 521 -23.18 60.41 -4.95
N THR A 522 -24.36 60.41 -4.32
CA THR A 522 -25.40 61.45 -4.49
C THR A 522 -25.56 62.35 -3.27
N GLY A 523 -25.06 61.94 -2.10
CA GLY A 523 -25.22 62.66 -0.84
C GLY A 523 -26.62 62.60 -0.23
N GLU A 524 -27.54 61.86 -0.85
CA GLU A 524 -28.93 61.71 -0.40
C GLU A 524 -29.04 60.85 0.86
N GLU A 525 -29.99 61.19 1.73
CA GLU A 525 -30.32 60.40 2.91
C GLU A 525 -31.32 59.29 2.56
N LEU A 526 -30.84 58.04 2.57
CA LEU A 526 -31.62 56.85 2.29
C LEU A 526 -32.06 56.17 3.59
N ASN A 527 -33.28 55.65 3.60
CA ASN A 527 -33.72 54.77 4.68
C ASN A 527 -33.05 53.39 4.55
N PRO A 528 -32.83 52.65 5.66
CA PRO A 528 -32.28 51.30 5.61
C PRO A 528 -33.08 50.38 4.70
N ASP A 529 -32.41 49.66 3.79
CA ASP A 529 -33.07 48.73 2.88
C ASP A 529 -33.37 47.40 3.58
N GLU A 530 -34.56 47.33 4.18
CA GLU A 530 -35.05 46.13 4.84
C GLU A 530 -35.26 44.96 3.88
N LYS A 531 -35.58 45.20 2.61
CA LYS A 531 -35.75 44.14 1.61
C LYS A 531 -34.41 43.50 1.27
N PHE A 532 -33.37 44.30 1.12
CA PHE A 532 -32.02 43.80 0.89
C PHE A 532 -31.52 42.97 2.08
N MET A 533 -31.63 43.48 3.31
CA MET A 533 -31.21 42.73 4.51
C MET A 533 -31.97 41.40 4.62
N ARG A 534 -33.29 41.43 4.35
CA ARG A 534 -34.13 40.24 4.39
C ARG A 534 -33.69 39.17 3.40
N SER A 535 -33.32 39.56 2.18
CA SER A 535 -32.85 38.63 1.14
C SER A 535 -31.57 37.85 1.52
N ILE A 536 -30.77 38.37 2.46
CA ILE A 536 -29.60 37.69 3.03
C ILE A 536 -30.03 36.82 4.23
N GLU A 537 -30.81 37.39 5.16
CA GLU A 537 -31.28 36.70 6.38
C GLU A 537 -32.08 35.42 6.09
N GLU A 538 -32.87 35.42 5.01
CA GLU A 538 -33.67 34.27 4.60
C GLU A 538 -32.82 33.07 4.14
N GLN A 539 -31.58 33.29 3.71
CA GLN A 539 -30.68 32.22 3.25
C GLN A 539 -30.26 31.27 4.39
N ILE A 540 -30.29 31.76 5.62
CA ILE A 540 -30.03 30.99 6.84
C ILE A 540 -31.31 30.75 7.65
N VAL A 541 -32.48 30.85 7.00
CA VAL A 541 -33.79 30.50 7.56
C VAL A 541 -34.16 31.34 8.80
N ILE A 542 -33.73 32.60 8.83
CA ILE A 542 -34.12 33.53 9.90
C ILE A 542 -35.57 33.97 9.70
N SER A 543 -36.42 33.63 10.67
CA SER A 543 -37.82 34.09 10.70
C SER A 543 -37.91 35.62 10.84
N GLU A 544 -39.01 36.21 10.36
CA GLU A 544 -39.22 37.66 10.39
C GLU A 544 -39.16 38.24 11.81
N ASN A 545 -39.67 37.49 12.79
CA ASN A 545 -39.61 37.85 14.20
C ASN A 545 -38.18 37.85 14.78
N SER A 546 -37.28 37.04 14.21
CA SER A 546 -35.89 36.90 14.67
C SER A 546 -34.91 37.82 13.95
N ALA A 547 -35.31 38.41 12.81
CA ALA A 547 -34.48 39.29 12.00
C ALA A 547 -33.98 40.52 12.77
N LYS A 548 -34.84 41.13 13.60
CA LYS A 548 -34.46 42.28 14.43
C LYS A 548 -33.36 41.92 15.45
N GLY A 549 -33.47 40.74 16.07
CA GLY A 549 -32.46 40.22 16.98
C GLY A 549 -31.14 39.99 16.25
N PHE A 550 -31.18 39.31 15.11
CA PHE A 550 -30.00 39.02 14.31
C PHE A 550 -29.25 40.30 13.87
N ARG A 551 -29.95 41.33 13.40
CA ARG A 551 -29.35 42.63 13.04
C ARG A 551 -28.67 43.30 14.25
N SER A 552 -29.29 43.20 15.43
CA SER A 552 -28.73 43.71 16.69
C SER A 552 -27.50 42.93 17.15
N ASP A 553 -27.49 41.61 16.96
CA ASP A 553 -26.38 40.73 17.34
C ASP A 553 -25.16 40.97 16.44
N VAL A 554 -25.38 41.08 15.13
CA VAL A 554 -24.33 41.40 14.14
C VAL A 554 -23.68 42.73 14.47
N THR A 555 -24.47 43.80 14.66
CA THR A 555 -23.95 45.13 14.98
C THR A 555 -23.21 45.15 16.32
N SER A 556 -23.75 44.49 17.35
CA SER A 556 -23.10 44.39 18.67
C SER A 556 -21.75 43.65 18.61
N TYR A 557 -21.70 42.54 17.87
CA TYR A 557 -20.46 41.80 17.64
C TYR A 557 -19.43 42.65 16.89
N MET A 558 -19.87 43.47 15.93
CA MET A 558 -18.98 44.36 15.19
C MET A 558 -18.39 45.48 16.03
N PHE A 559 -19.20 46.13 16.87
CA PHE A 559 -18.71 47.10 17.84
C PHE A 559 -17.67 46.48 18.79
N TYR A 560 -17.84 45.22 19.18
CA TYR A 560 -16.86 44.50 19.99
C TYR A 560 -15.52 44.28 19.26
N VAL A 561 -15.54 43.86 17.99
CA VAL A 561 -14.32 43.65 17.18
C VAL A 561 -13.56 44.96 16.97
N VAL A 562 -14.27 46.05 16.62
CA VAL A 562 -13.66 47.38 16.40
C VAL A 562 -13.06 47.93 17.70
N ARG A 563 -13.74 47.78 18.85
CA ARG A 563 -13.22 48.23 20.16
C ARG A 563 -11.95 47.50 20.58
N LYS A 564 -11.75 46.25 20.11
CA LYS A 564 -10.51 45.49 20.34
C LYS A 564 -9.40 45.79 19.33
N GLY A 565 -9.61 46.73 18.40
CA GLY A 565 -8.65 47.08 17.36
C GLY A 565 -8.54 46.05 16.23
N GLY A 566 -9.51 45.16 16.08
CA GLY A 566 -9.58 44.20 14.98
C GLY A 566 -10.07 44.83 13.67
N LYS A 567 -9.63 44.29 12.53
CA LYS A 567 -10.21 44.62 11.22
C LYS A 567 -11.51 43.83 11.01
N ILE A 568 -12.49 44.50 10.38
CA ILE A 568 -13.74 43.89 9.97
C ILE A 568 -13.56 43.38 8.54
N ASP A 569 -13.64 42.06 8.37
CA ASP A 569 -13.59 41.40 7.07
C ASP A 569 -14.83 40.50 6.90
N TYR A 570 -15.13 40.06 5.68
CA TYR A 570 -16.30 39.21 5.39
C TYR A 570 -16.35 37.92 6.25
N THR A 571 -15.19 37.44 6.73
CA THR A 571 -15.06 36.25 7.57
C THR A 571 -15.28 36.51 9.06
N SER A 572 -15.52 37.76 9.48
CA SER A 572 -15.53 38.11 10.91
C SER A 572 -16.71 37.49 11.68
N TYR A 573 -17.86 37.25 11.02
CA TYR A 573 -19.06 36.72 11.66
C TYR A 573 -19.65 35.54 10.86
N GLU A 574 -19.53 34.33 11.41
CA GLU A 574 -19.84 33.07 10.71
C GLU A 574 -21.29 32.98 10.20
N PRO A 575 -22.33 33.37 10.96
CA PRO A 575 -23.70 33.30 10.45
C PRO A 575 -23.97 34.22 9.25
N LEU A 576 -23.42 35.43 9.24
CA LEU A 576 -23.59 36.36 8.12
C LEU A 576 -22.76 35.92 6.92
N LYS A 577 -21.57 35.40 7.15
CA LYS A 577 -20.73 34.75 6.13
C LYS A 577 -21.51 33.63 5.43
N GLU A 578 -22.10 32.70 6.18
CA GLU A 578 -22.89 31.60 5.62
C GLU A 578 -24.09 32.11 4.82
N ALA A 579 -24.76 33.16 5.29
CA ALA A 579 -25.89 33.78 4.59
C ALA A 579 -25.48 34.41 3.24
N ILE A 580 -24.34 35.11 3.21
CA ILE A 580 -23.81 35.73 2.00
C ILE A 580 -23.31 34.66 1.02
N GLU A 581 -22.59 33.65 1.51
CA GLU A 581 -22.12 32.54 0.69
C GLU A 581 -23.30 31.78 0.07
N LYS A 582 -24.38 31.52 0.82
CA LYS A 582 -25.61 30.92 0.27
C LYS A 582 -26.32 31.84 -0.72
N LYS A 583 -26.36 33.15 -0.48
CA LYS A 583 -26.93 34.11 -1.44
C LYS A 583 -26.17 34.11 -2.75
N LEU A 584 -24.84 34.19 -2.69
CA LEU A 584 -23.96 34.08 -3.85
C LEU A 584 -24.11 32.72 -4.52
N THR A 585 -24.28 31.64 -3.73
CA THR A 585 -24.53 30.30 -4.24
C THR A 585 -25.88 30.17 -4.94
N ASN A 586 -26.92 30.87 -4.51
CA ASN A 586 -28.17 30.89 -5.27
C ASN A 586 -28.03 31.69 -6.57
N SER A 587 -27.14 32.67 -6.63
CA SER A 587 -26.69 33.31 -7.87
C SER A 587 -25.77 32.42 -8.73
N VAL A 588 -25.23 31.30 -8.21
CA VAL A 588 -24.46 30.30 -8.99
C VAL A 588 -25.33 29.67 -10.08
N LYS A 589 -26.67 29.66 -9.96
CA LYS A 589 -27.54 29.22 -11.07
C LYS A 589 -27.33 30.04 -12.35
N ASP A 590 -26.90 31.30 -12.25
CA ASP A 590 -26.53 32.12 -13.41
C ASP A 590 -25.15 31.74 -14.02
N ILE A 591 -24.30 30.98 -13.30
CA ILE A 591 -23.02 30.46 -13.80
C ILE A 591 -23.22 29.47 -14.94
N SER A 592 -24.26 28.62 -14.88
CA SER A 592 -24.55 27.68 -15.96
C SER A 592 -24.64 28.42 -17.29
N ARG A 593 -25.24 29.62 -17.31
CA ARG A 593 -25.32 30.50 -18.48
C ARG A 593 -23.97 31.08 -18.91
N ILE A 594 -23.11 31.46 -17.96
CA ILE A 594 -21.75 31.97 -18.21
C ILE A 594 -20.87 30.89 -18.84
N ILE A 595 -21.01 29.64 -18.39
CA ILE A 595 -20.20 28.51 -18.86
C ILE A 595 -20.71 27.98 -20.23
N THR A 596 -22.03 27.87 -20.45
CA THR A 596 -22.59 27.24 -21.66
C THR A 596 -22.73 28.15 -22.88
N LYS A 597 -22.82 29.49 -22.76
CA LYS A 597 -22.89 30.38 -23.94
C LYS A 597 -21.50 30.62 -24.55
N SER A 598 -21.18 29.80 -25.55
CA SER A 598 -19.83 29.69 -26.15
C SER A 598 -19.52 30.63 -27.33
N ARG A 599 -20.27 31.72 -27.58
CA ARG A 599 -19.95 32.58 -28.76
C ARG A 599 -19.88 34.08 -28.54
N ILE A 600 -20.48 34.64 -27.49
CA ILE A 600 -20.32 36.07 -27.14
C ILE A 600 -20.39 36.17 -25.62
N ARG A 601 -19.23 36.29 -24.98
CA ARG A 601 -19.12 36.65 -23.57
C ARG A 601 -18.85 38.14 -23.50
N ASP A 602 -19.52 38.83 -22.58
CA ASP A 602 -19.17 40.22 -22.28
C ASP A 602 -17.86 40.26 -21.49
N LYS A 603 -17.11 41.37 -21.56
CA LYS A 603 -15.79 41.50 -20.89
C LYS A 603 -15.83 41.13 -19.41
N GLU A 604 -16.93 41.42 -18.73
CA GLU A 604 -17.14 41.10 -17.31
C GLU A 604 -17.35 39.59 -17.08
N GLN A 605 -18.02 38.90 -18.01
CA GLN A 605 -18.24 37.45 -17.94
C GLN A 605 -16.94 36.68 -18.23
N ASP A 606 -16.12 37.17 -19.17
CA ASP A 606 -14.80 36.59 -19.45
C ASP A 606 -13.85 36.71 -18.25
N GLN A 607 -13.84 37.88 -17.60
CA GLN A 607 -13.04 38.07 -16.37
C GLN A 607 -13.48 37.08 -15.28
N LYS A 608 -14.79 36.94 -15.05
CA LYS A 608 -15.33 35.99 -14.05
C LYS A 608 -14.97 34.54 -14.37
N TYR A 609 -15.09 34.13 -15.62
CA TYR A 609 -14.73 32.78 -16.05
C TYR A 609 -13.23 32.52 -15.88
N ASN A 610 -12.37 33.47 -16.28
CA ASN A 610 -10.92 33.32 -16.15
C ASN A 610 -10.48 33.25 -14.68
N SER A 611 -11.09 34.04 -13.79
CA SER A 611 -10.83 33.94 -12.35
C SER A 611 -11.23 32.57 -11.77
N MET A 612 -12.33 31.97 -12.25
CA MET A 612 -12.71 30.61 -11.86
C MET A 612 -11.71 29.57 -12.37
N VAL A 613 -11.25 29.70 -13.62
CA VAL A 613 -10.24 28.79 -14.20
C VAL A 613 -8.93 28.88 -13.42
N MET A 614 -8.45 30.08 -13.10
CA MET A 614 -7.25 30.26 -12.27
C MET A 614 -7.40 29.58 -10.90
N GLN A 615 -8.56 29.70 -10.27
CA GLN A 615 -8.80 29.04 -8.97
C GLN A 615 -8.83 27.51 -9.08
N MET A 616 -9.31 26.96 -10.20
CA MET A 616 -9.23 25.53 -10.46
C MET A 616 -7.80 25.08 -10.80
N GLU A 617 -7.02 25.90 -11.49
CA GLU A 617 -5.59 25.63 -11.72
C GLU A 617 -4.81 25.59 -10.40
N GLU A 618 -5.12 26.48 -9.44
CA GLU A 618 -4.58 26.44 -8.08
C GLU A 618 -4.95 25.14 -7.34
N ASN A 619 -6.13 24.57 -7.62
CA ASN A 619 -6.54 23.27 -7.09
C ASN A 619 -5.86 22.09 -7.80
N GLY A 620 -5.05 22.35 -8.84
CA GLY A 620 -4.24 21.36 -9.52
C GLY A 620 -4.85 20.81 -10.81
N TYR A 621 -5.80 21.50 -11.44
CA TYR A 621 -6.30 21.16 -12.78
C TYR A 621 -5.46 21.85 -13.87
N CYS A 622 -5.40 21.26 -15.08
CA CYS A 622 -4.91 21.97 -16.27
C CYS A 622 -6.05 22.62 -17.06
N ASP A 623 -5.73 23.56 -17.97
CA ASP A 623 -6.69 24.36 -18.75
C ASP A 623 -7.78 23.52 -19.40
N HIS A 624 -7.39 22.41 -20.03
CA HIS A 624 -8.32 21.50 -20.70
C HIS A 624 -9.20 20.75 -19.69
N CYS A 625 -8.64 20.30 -18.57
CA CYS A 625 -9.43 19.65 -17.52
C CYS A 625 -10.44 20.62 -16.90
N CYS A 626 -10.06 21.88 -16.67
CA CYS A 626 -10.95 22.93 -16.19
C CYS A 626 -12.15 23.11 -17.13
N ASP A 627 -11.91 23.27 -18.43
CA ASP A 627 -12.97 23.48 -19.42
C ASP A 627 -13.96 22.29 -19.47
N VAL A 628 -13.44 21.06 -19.51
CA VAL A 628 -14.29 19.84 -19.54
C VAL A 628 -15.14 19.74 -18.27
N ILE A 629 -14.54 19.97 -17.10
CA ILE A 629 -15.21 19.81 -15.82
C ILE A 629 -16.24 20.91 -15.58
N LEU A 630 -15.93 22.16 -15.92
CA LEU A 630 -16.87 23.28 -15.82
C LEU A 630 -18.08 23.07 -16.75
N LYS A 631 -17.85 22.65 -18.00
CA LYS A 631 -18.93 22.29 -18.93
C LYS A 631 -19.78 21.14 -18.39
N TYR A 632 -19.15 20.13 -17.79
CA TYR A 632 -19.87 19.02 -17.18
C TYR A 632 -20.73 19.48 -15.99
N ALA A 633 -20.17 20.30 -15.09
CA ALA A 633 -20.85 20.87 -13.94
C ALA A 633 -22.08 21.68 -14.37
N ALA A 634 -21.92 22.57 -15.35
CA ALA A 634 -23.01 23.38 -15.91
C ALA A 634 -24.18 22.53 -16.43
N ASN A 635 -23.88 21.39 -17.07
CA ASN A 635 -24.88 20.53 -17.69
C ASN A 635 -25.56 19.55 -16.71
N ASN A 636 -24.90 19.16 -15.62
CA ASN A 636 -25.39 18.07 -14.75
C ASN A 636 -25.79 18.52 -13.33
N LEU A 637 -25.24 19.63 -12.81
CA LEU A 637 -25.52 20.09 -11.45
C LEU A 637 -26.62 21.15 -11.40
N TRP A 638 -26.67 22.04 -12.39
CA TRP A 638 -27.55 23.23 -12.38
C TRP A 638 -28.53 23.26 -13.55
N ARG A 639 -28.95 22.09 -14.02
CA ARG A 639 -30.00 21.98 -15.05
C ARG A 639 -31.37 22.08 -14.38
N ASP A 640 -32.27 22.90 -14.94
CA ASP A 640 -33.67 23.05 -14.51
C ASP A 640 -34.46 21.74 -14.57
#